data_AF-A0A523BT41-F1
#
_entry.id   AF-A0A523BT41-F1
#
_cell.length_a   1.000
_cell.length_b   1.000
_cell.length_c   1.000
_cell.angle_alpha   90.00
_cell.angle_beta   90.00
_cell.angle_gamma   90.00
#
_symmetry.space_group_name_H-M   'P 1'
#
loop_
_entity.id
_entity.type
_entity.pdbx_description
1 polymer ?
#
loop_
_entity_poly.entity_id
_entity_poly.type
_entity_poly.pdbx_seq_one_letter_code
_entity_poly.pdbx_strand_id
1 'polypeptide(L)'
;MSIAEVKLGEMRLSFQYGKVPKEVTDREIRKEPSKRAKKLRDDYLNAKISLDIEFPYWYTRKWIEEEGQHPLIRRALALKCGFEHLTPMIRAGELLVMQKTRYIRGAFVMPWTANRYPLSIEERMEHEAEEASKMSLEEVVVLAKGGGNVTQSAGNVLSISGRFGIRREEFPMLVEVCRYWKNKSSEDTCFMWAAMHPKYDQYLNMKKAVLMHVDLEYSLRHGRNVVNYQLPLQIGFKGMIDACTEKINANIKEGNADKIAFWKATIIVIEGVQAWIRNYAKEAKRLAAKEKNVKQKQEFEEIAGRLEWIAENPPRTFIEALQLCWTCHIAVVNELQISGLSPGRLGQVLYPFWKQDIKEGRITREQTLEILECMRVKFTEIEIAQSVGTIGLTGGSTFNNLCIGGVNPDGTSAENELEELIIESAMTCATPQPTLTVLYDGKLSEKFLLKAIECNKIGTGYPAWVNNRVAMEYLMKTFKDEGITLEDARAWTIGGCLEIQPGALVNGRLGAGSYSSTGVGFINMPKVLELVLWDGVDPRTKVRVFPPHGSKLETYEELYRAWQQYFYEVVTVFEEMYNLKAAAMFNIDNPIFYSALMADCIEKGLDMDRGGCRYNRTLTTWITGQVNLANSLASIKKNVYEERNFTLDELKNALINNFGYRSALETSQFSLLDQKRETDEWARIHSLCVNAPKYGNDDPYVDEIYKDVIEYWRDVVPQVKDVFGRPWVPCQLSVASHGPLGQACIASADGRLAGLTLADAAQSPYPGTDLNGPYAVLNSAVIIDHSDYQNTQLNLKVHPSCIKGTQGSRKLLELIKAYMDKGGYHIQFNVVDTRMLRDAQDHPENYRDLLVRVAGFTAYWVELSKPIQDEIIARTEYGEI
;
A
#
# COMPACT_ATOMS: atom_id res chain seq x y z
N MET A 1 -29.77 20.44 18.12
CA MET A 1 -31.20 20.06 18.20
C MET A 1 -31.31 18.78 19.00
N SER A 2 -32.18 18.72 20.02
CA SER A 2 -32.40 17.49 20.79
C SER A 2 -32.98 16.38 19.90
N ILE A 3 -32.76 15.12 20.27
CA ILE A 3 -33.17 13.92 19.50
C ILE A 3 -34.71 13.79 19.39
N ALA A 4 -35.48 14.59 20.13
CA ALA A 4 -36.93 14.45 20.24
C ALA A 4 -37.77 14.99 19.05
N GLU A 5 -37.15 15.60 18.03
CA GLU A 5 -37.88 16.20 16.88
C GLU A 5 -37.56 15.58 15.51
N VAL A 6 -36.93 14.40 15.44
CA VAL A 6 -36.76 13.72 14.14
C VAL A 6 -38.08 13.10 13.72
N LYS A 7 -38.68 13.59 12.63
CA LYS A 7 -39.85 12.96 12.03
C LYS A 7 -39.50 11.53 11.65
N LEU A 8 -40.38 10.57 11.97
CA LEU A 8 -40.23 9.16 11.55
C LEU A 8 -39.94 9.10 10.04
N GLY A 9 -38.76 8.57 9.68
CA GLY A 9 -38.32 8.41 8.29
C GLY A 9 -37.21 9.36 7.83
N GLU A 10 -36.89 10.43 8.56
CA GLU A 10 -35.78 11.33 8.22
C GLU A 10 -34.42 10.72 8.64
N MET A 11 -33.45 10.74 7.72
CA MET A 11 -32.06 10.30 7.95
C MET A 11 -31.16 11.53 8.12
N ARG A 12 -30.41 11.63 9.22
CA ARG A 12 -29.43 12.70 9.45
C ARG A 12 -28.08 12.32 8.81
N LEU A 13 -28.00 12.47 7.49
CA LEU A 13 -26.75 12.37 6.74
C LEU A 13 -26.48 13.69 6.00
N SER A 14 -25.23 14.14 6.02
CA SER A 14 -24.80 15.30 5.24
C SER A 14 -23.45 15.05 4.59
N PHE A 15 -23.43 14.98 3.28
CA PHE A 15 -22.22 14.73 2.49
C PHE A 15 -21.47 16.02 2.13
N GLN A 16 -21.88 17.14 2.75
CA GLN A 16 -21.25 18.45 2.64
C GLN A 16 -21.28 19.13 4.01
N TYR A 17 -20.18 19.77 4.39
CA TYR A 17 -20.10 20.64 5.56
C TYR A 17 -19.73 22.07 5.15
N GLY A 18 -20.44 23.07 5.66
CA GLY A 18 -20.25 24.47 5.28
C GLY A 18 -20.83 24.82 3.90
N LYS A 19 -20.56 26.05 3.42
CA LYS A 19 -21.06 26.53 2.13
C LYS A 19 -20.06 26.29 1.00
N VAL A 20 -20.52 25.63 -0.07
CA VAL A 20 -19.80 25.52 -1.34
C VAL A 20 -20.42 26.42 -2.42
N PRO A 21 -19.63 26.97 -3.36
CA PRO A 21 -20.15 27.71 -4.50
C PRO A 21 -21.12 26.88 -5.37
N LYS A 22 -22.13 27.53 -5.96
CA LYS A 22 -23.10 26.89 -6.87
C LYS A 22 -22.50 26.42 -8.18
N GLU A 23 -21.44 27.08 -8.64
CA GLU A 23 -20.70 26.70 -9.84
C GLU A 23 -19.55 25.75 -9.50
N VAL A 24 -19.20 24.88 -10.46
CA VAL A 24 -18.05 23.98 -10.34
C VAL A 24 -16.79 24.80 -10.12
N THR A 25 -16.05 24.50 -9.05
CA THR A 25 -14.82 25.21 -8.71
C THR A 25 -13.61 24.38 -9.10
N ASP A 26 -12.77 24.96 -9.94
CA ASP A 26 -11.54 24.35 -10.38
C ASP A 26 -10.42 24.43 -9.33
N ARG A 27 -9.37 23.63 -9.52
CA ARG A 27 -8.16 23.64 -8.71
C ARG A 27 -7.35 24.90 -8.99
N GLU A 28 -6.83 25.54 -7.94
CA GLU A 28 -6.14 26.84 -8.05
C GLU A 28 -4.80 26.75 -8.79
N ILE A 29 -4.04 25.69 -8.55
CA ILE A 29 -2.68 25.57 -9.03
C ILE A 29 -2.62 24.63 -10.23
N ARG A 30 -2.13 25.17 -11.35
CA ARG A 30 -1.90 24.45 -12.61
C ARG A 30 -0.50 24.76 -13.10
N LYS A 31 0.34 23.74 -13.16
CA LYS A 31 1.70 23.85 -13.69
C LYS A 31 1.88 22.81 -14.79
N GLU A 32 2.72 23.13 -15.75
CA GLU A 32 3.06 22.23 -16.85
C GLU A 32 4.44 21.63 -16.62
N PRO A 33 4.64 20.36 -17.00
CA PRO A 33 5.95 19.72 -16.93
C PRO A 33 6.87 20.24 -18.05
N SER A 34 8.17 19.96 -17.93
CA SER A 34 9.10 20.10 -19.06
C SER A 34 8.60 19.33 -20.29
N LYS A 35 8.99 19.78 -21.49
CA LYS A 35 8.61 19.11 -22.76
C LYS A 35 8.97 17.63 -22.77
N ARG A 36 10.12 17.28 -22.17
CA ARG A 36 10.62 15.91 -22.05
C ARG A 36 9.72 15.09 -21.12
N ALA A 37 9.47 15.56 -19.90
CA ALA A 37 8.63 14.85 -18.94
C ALA A 37 7.19 14.71 -19.42
N LYS A 38 6.64 15.73 -20.10
CA LYS A 38 5.32 15.67 -20.77
C LYS A 38 5.25 14.50 -21.73
N LYS A 39 6.21 14.41 -22.66
CA LYS A 39 6.28 13.31 -23.63
C LYS A 39 6.33 11.94 -22.95
N LEU A 40 7.18 11.77 -21.93
CA LEU A 40 7.30 10.49 -21.22
C LEU A 40 5.99 10.13 -20.49
N ARG A 41 5.31 11.11 -19.89
CA ARG A 41 4.01 10.93 -19.25
C ARG A 41 2.93 10.56 -20.26
N ASP A 42 2.91 11.22 -21.41
CA ASP A 42 1.93 10.92 -22.48
C ASP A 42 2.19 9.51 -23.07
N ASP A 43 3.45 9.13 -23.25
CA ASP A 43 3.84 7.76 -23.64
C ASP A 43 3.33 6.73 -22.61
N TYR A 44 3.42 7.03 -21.31
CA TYR A 44 2.85 6.21 -20.23
C TYR A 44 1.32 6.14 -20.27
N LEU A 45 0.62 7.28 -20.44
CA LEU A 45 -0.84 7.34 -20.43
C LEU A 45 -1.47 6.54 -21.58
N ASN A 46 -0.77 6.48 -22.71
CA ASN A 46 -1.13 5.71 -23.90
C ASN A 46 -0.74 4.22 -23.82
N ALA A 47 0.20 3.87 -22.94
CA ALA A 47 0.65 2.49 -22.78
C ALA A 47 -0.40 1.61 -22.09
N LYS A 48 -0.49 0.37 -22.53
CA LYS A 48 -1.26 -0.69 -21.87
C LYS A 48 -0.37 -1.48 -20.91
N ILE A 49 -0.95 -1.89 -19.79
CA ILE A 49 -0.28 -2.74 -18.81
C ILE A 49 -0.03 -4.11 -19.45
N SER A 50 1.23 -4.52 -19.54
CA SER A 50 1.65 -5.69 -20.32
C SER A 50 2.49 -6.66 -19.49
N LEU A 51 2.23 -7.96 -19.62
CA LEU A 51 3.09 -9.01 -19.09
C LEU A 51 4.23 -9.30 -20.07
N ASP A 52 5.41 -9.46 -19.50
CA ASP A 52 6.60 -10.00 -20.14
C ASP A 52 6.91 -11.38 -19.53
N ILE A 53 7.66 -12.19 -20.27
CA ILE A 53 8.03 -13.56 -19.92
C ILE A 53 9.54 -13.79 -19.96
N GLU A 54 10.35 -12.80 -20.38
CA GLU A 54 11.81 -12.92 -20.44
C GLU A 54 12.41 -13.29 -19.07
N PHE A 55 12.12 -12.51 -18.02
CA PHE A 55 12.68 -12.78 -16.70
C PHE A 55 12.22 -14.12 -16.10
N PRO A 56 10.91 -14.44 -16.07
CA PRO A 56 10.46 -15.72 -15.49
C PRO A 56 10.98 -16.94 -16.25
N TYR A 57 11.10 -16.84 -17.58
CA TYR A 57 11.68 -17.90 -18.41
C TYR A 57 13.15 -18.17 -18.02
N TRP A 58 14.00 -17.14 -18.05
CA TRP A 58 15.43 -17.29 -17.77
C TRP A 58 15.69 -17.70 -16.32
N TYR A 59 14.96 -17.12 -15.38
CA TYR A 59 15.00 -17.52 -13.98
C TYR A 59 14.64 -19.01 -13.83
N THR A 60 13.50 -19.44 -14.36
CA THR A 60 13.01 -20.82 -14.19
C THR A 60 13.93 -21.82 -14.87
N ARG A 61 14.41 -21.50 -16.07
CA ARG A 61 15.38 -22.33 -16.78
C ARG A 61 16.64 -22.55 -15.95
N LYS A 62 17.23 -21.47 -15.42
CA LYS A 62 18.45 -21.59 -14.63
C LYS A 62 18.20 -22.28 -13.29
N TRP A 63 17.04 -22.04 -12.68
CA TRP A 63 16.62 -22.76 -11.49
C TRP A 63 16.57 -24.27 -11.70
N ILE A 64 16.07 -24.74 -12.85
CA ILE A 64 16.06 -26.16 -13.23
C ILE A 64 17.49 -26.69 -13.40
N GLU A 65 18.34 -25.96 -14.13
CA GLU A 65 19.74 -26.35 -14.37
C GLU A 65 20.55 -26.52 -13.07
N GLU A 66 20.21 -25.76 -12.03
CA GLU A 66 20.91 -25.72 -10.74
C GLU A 66 20.21 -26.56 -9.64
N GLU A 67 19.43 -27.56 -10.02
CA GLU A 67 18.82 -28.49 -9.07
C GLU A 67 19.89 -29.21 -8.22
N GLY A 68 19.64 -29.32 -6.91
CA GLY A 68 20.57 -29.91 -5.94
C GLY A 68 21.58 -28.94 -5.34
N GLN A 69 21.70 -27.70 -5.84
CA GLN A 69 22.50 -26.66 -5.21
C GLN A 69 21.90 -26.21 -3.86
N HIS A 70 22.73 -25.60 -3.01
CA HIS A 70 22.27 -24.91 -1.81
C HIS A 70 21.18 -23.88 -2.17
N PRO A 71 20.05 -23.78 -1.44
CA PRO A 71 18.91 -22.92 -1.82
C PRO A 71 19.28 -21.47 -2.15
N LEU A 72 20.09 -20.83 -1.29
CA LEU A 72 20.57 -19.45 -1.53
C LEU A 72 21.40 -19.33 -2.81
N ILE A 73 22.26 -20.32 -3.12
CA ILE A 73 23.10 -20.32 -4.31
C ILE A 73 22.25 -20.54 -5.56
N ARG A 74 21.32 -21.50 -5.51
CA ARG A 74 20.36 -21.78 -6.59
C ARG A 74 19.55 -20.54 -6.95
N ARG A 75 18.98 -19.89 -5.93
CA ARG A 75 18.24 -18.64 -6.06
C ARG A 75 19.11 -17.55 -6.67
N ALA A 76 20.34 -17.38 -6.20
CA ALA A 76 21.25 -16.36 -6.71
C ALA A 76 21.64 -16.58 -8.18
N LEU A 77 21.94 -17.80 -8.57
CA LEU A 77 22.27 -18.15 -9.96
C LEU A 77 21.08 -17.92 -10.90
N ALA A 78 19.87 -18.27 -10.46
CA ALA A 78 18.65 -18.02 -11.21
C ALA A 78 18.34 -16.52 -11.37
N LEU A 79 18.51 -15.73 -10.30
CA LEU A 79 18.38 -14.26 -10.35
C LEU A 79 19.43 -13.64 -11.28
N LYS A 80 20.69 -14.06 -11.17
CA LYS A 80 21.78 -13.61 -12.05
C LYS A 80 21.41 -13.85 -13.52
N CYS A 81 20.97 -15.05 -13.85
CA CYS A 81 20.54 -15.39 -15.21
C CYS A 81 19.36 -14.53 -15.68
N GLY A 82 18.35 -14.32 -14.83
CA GLY A 82 17.23 -13.42 -15.13
C GLY A 82 17.69 -12.00 -15.47
N PHE A 83 18.56 -11.41 -14.66
CA PHE A 83 19.12 -10.07 -14.89
C PHE A 83 19.96 -9.98 -16.17
N GLU A 84 20.81 -10.97 -16.44
CA GLU A 84 21.73 -11.01 -17.59
C GLU A 84 21.00 -11.05 -18.94
N HIS A 85 19.78 -11.57 -18.98
CA HIS A 85 19.06 -11.85 -20.22
C HIS A 85 17.83 -10.95 -20.46
N LEU A 86 17.56 -10.01 -19.55
CA LEU A 86 16.54 -8.99 -19.79
C LEU A 86 16.92 -8.09 -20.97
N THR A 87 15.99 -7.90 -21.90
CA THR A 87 16.16 -6.95 -23.00
C THR A 87 16.24 -5.52 -22.46
N PRO A 88 17.36 -4.79 -22.66
CA PRO A 88 17.47 -3.40 -22.26
C PRO A 88 16.66 -2.51 -23.21
N MET A 89 15.76 -1.69 -22.67
CA MET A 89 14.95 -0.75 -23.44
C MET A 89 15.20 0.68 -22.95
N ILE A 90 15.65 1.54 -23.87
CA ILE A 90 15.88 2.97 -23.62
C ILE A 90 15.07 3.77 -24.64
N ARG A 91 14.18 4.64 -24.16
CA ARG A 91 13.35 5.52 -25.00
C ARG A 91 14.07 6.84 -25.27
N ALA A 92 13.85 7.40 -26.45
CA ALA A 92 14.31 8.76 -26.75
C ALA A 92 13.69 9.76 -25.76
N GLY A 93 14.54 10.62 -25.19
CA GLY A 93 14.22 11.58 -24.16
C GLY A 93 14.42 11.10 -22.72
N GLU A 94 14.66 9.81 -22.45
CA GLU A 94 14.95 9.36 -21.08
C GLU A 94 16.29 9.90 -20.57
N LEU A 95 16.29 10.40 -19.32
CA LEU A 95 17.51 10.79 -18.59
C LEU A 95 17.86 9.79 -17.48
N LEU A 96 16.84 9.18 -16.88
CA LEU A 96 16.94 7.98 -16.06
C LEU A 96 16.49 6.78 -16.89
N VAL A 97 17.32 5.75 -16.94
CA VAL A 97 17.04 4.52 -17.72
C VAL A 97 16.93 3.31 -16.81
N MET A 98 16.70 2.14 -17.40
CA MET A 98 16.34 0.90 -16.73
C MET A 98 14.87 0.88 -16.30
N GLN A 99 14.27 -0.28 -16.47
CA GLN A 99 12.87 -0.55 -16.18
C GLN A 99 12.67 -2.06 -16.00
N LYS A 100 11.52 -2.43 -15.46
CA LYS A 100 11.21 -3.79 -15.04
C LYS A 100 11.24 -4.80 -16.20
N THR A 101 10.75 -4.39 -17.38
CA THR A 101 10.62 -5.21 -18.60
C THR A 101 10.90 -4.36 -19.85
N ARG A 102 10.73 -4.90 -21.05
CA ARG A 102 10.81 -4.11 -22.29
C ARG A 102 9.58 -3.23 -22.57
N TYR A 103 8.49 -3.37 -21.81
CA TYR A 103 7.28 -2.54 -21.93
C TYR A 103 7.32 -1.32 -20.99
N ILE A 104 6.66 -0.23 -21.39
CA ILE A 104 6.54 1.01 -20.59
C ILE A 104 5.82 0.73 -19.27
N ARG A 105 4.65 0.07 -19.32
CA ARG A 105 3.89 -0.39 -18.14
C ARG A 105 3.99 -1.89 -18.03
N GLY A 106 5.19 -2.36 -17.74
CA GLY A 106 5.54 -3.76 -17.85
C GLY A 106 5.67 -4.48 -16.52
N ALA A 107 5.05 -5.64 -16.41
CA ALA A 107 5.20 -6.56 -15.29
C ALA A 107 5.54 -7.97 -15.80
N PHE A 108 5.88 -8.88 -14.89
CA PHE A 108 5.95 -10.30 -15.21
C PHE A 108 5.45 -11.10 -14.01
N VAL A 109 4.86 -12.26 -14.29
CA VAL A 109 4.45 -13.21 -13.24
C VAL A 109 5.70 -13.78 -12.59
N MET A 110 5.72 -13.87 -11.25
CA MET A 110 6.76 -14.58 -10.51
C MET A 110 6.23 -15.96 -10.11
N PRO A 111 6.36 -16.98 -10.98
CA PRO A 111 5.71 -18.29 -10.80
C PRO A 111 6.25 -19.07 -9.60
N TRP A 112 7.49 -18.80 -9.16
CA TRP A 112 8.01 -19.34 -7.89
C TRP A 112 7.30 -18.78 -6.66
N THR A 113 6.63 -17.64 -6.80
CA THR A 113 5.85 -17.00 -5.73
C THR A 113 4.37 -17.35 -5.87
N ALA A 114 3.75 -17.02 -7.01
CA ALA A 114 2.35 -17.35 -7.31
C ALA A 114 2.20 -17.76 -8.77
N ASN A 115 1.72 -18.98 -9.01
CA ASN A 115 1.68 -19.63 -10.33
C ASN A 115 0.27 -20.00 -10.78
N ARG A 116 -0.75 -19.92 -9.92
CA ARG A 116 -2.07 -20.48 -10.25
C ARG A 116 -2.94 -19.54 -11.07
N TYR A 117 -2.93 -18.23 -10.80
CA TYR A 117 -3.86 -17.28 -11.43
C TYR A 117 -3.75 -17.13 -12.97
N PRO A 118 -2.61 -17.45 -13.62
CA PRO A 118 -2.56 -17.53 -15.09
C PRO A 118 -3.07 -18.86 -15.69
N LEU A 119 -3.27 -19.90 -14.87
CA LEU A 119 -3.72 -21.23 -15.32
C LEU A 119 -5.24 -21.29 -15.54
N SER A 120 -5.68 -22.33 -16.26
CA SER A 120 -7.13 -22.57 -16.49
C SER A 120 -7.88 -22.81 -15.18
N ILE A 121 -9.20 -22.61 -15.18
CA ILE A 121 -10.03 -22.90 -13.99
C ILE A 121 -9.91 -24.38 -13.64
N GLU A 122 -9.95 -25.27 -14.63
CA GLU A 122 -9.82 -26.71 -14.45
C GLU A 122 -8.51 -27.09 -13.75
N GLU A 123 -7.37 -26.50 -14.17
CA GLU A 123 -6.06 -26.72 -13.54
C GLU A 123 -5.99 -26.14 -12.12
N ARG A 124 -6.75 -25.07 -11.82
CA ARG A 124 -6.83 -24.48 -10.49
C ARG A 124 -7.72 -25.29 -9.54
N MET A 125 -8.77 -25.92 -10.05
CA MET A 125 -9.76 -26.66 -9.25
C MET A 125 -9.30 -28.00 -8.71
N GLU A 126 -8.08 -28.48 -9.04
CA GLU A 126 -7.49 -29.67 -8.42
C GLU A 126 -7.38 -29.59 -6.88
N HIS A 127 -7.47 -28.39 -6.30
CA HIS A 127 -7.63 -28.16 -4.85
C HIS A 127 -8.96 -27.45 -4.55
N GLU A 128 -10.07 -28.17 -4.68
CA GLU A 128 -11.44 -27.62 -4.66
C GLU A 128 -11.73 -26.67 -3.49
N ALA A 129 -11.36 -27.05 -2.27
CA ALA A 129 -11.65 -26.27 -1.07
C ALA A 129 -10.87 -24.93 -0.99
N GLU A 130 -9.63 -24.92 -1.49
CA GLU A 130 -8.76 -23.74 -1.51
C GLU A 130 -9.23 -22.74 -2.57
N GLU A 131 -9.53 -23.22 -3.77
CA GLU A 131 -9.98 -22.38 -4.88
C GLU A 131 -11.37 -21.80 -4.57
N ALA A 132 -12.28 -22.58 -3.98
CA ALA A 132 -13.57 -22.06 -3.52
C ALA A 132 -13.44 -20.90 -2.51
N SER A 133 -12.42 -20.93 -1.65
CA SER A 133 -12.15 -19.84 -0.71
C SER A 133 -11.66 -18.56 -1.41
N LYS A 134 -10.84 -18.68 -2.45
CA LYS A 134 -10.38 -17.54 -3.26
C LYS A 134 -11.51 -16.97 -4.09
N MET A 135 -12.31 -17.84 -4.72
CA MET A 135 -13.46 -17.45 -5.53
C MET A 135 -14.46 -16.61 -4.72
N SER A 136 -14.66 -16.90 -3.43
CA SER A 136 -15.57 -16.12 -2.56
C SER A 136 -15.18 -14.63 -2.47
N LEU A 137 -13.88 -14.32 -2.50
CA LEU A 137 -13.39 -12.94 -2.59
C LEU A 137 -13.49 -12.41 -4.02
N GLU A 138 -13.06 -13.19 -5.03
CA GLU A 138 -13.08 -12.75 -6.42
C GLU A 138 -14.49 -12.42 -6.93
N GLU A 139 -15.51 -13.13 -6.44
CA GLU A 139 -16.93 -12.90 -6.76
C GLU A 139 -17.43 -11.52 -6.29
N VAL A 140 -16.87 -11.00 -5.20
CA VAL A 140 -17.26 -9.68 -4.68
C VAL A 140 -16.36 -8.55 -5.18
N VAL A 141 -15.14 -8.85 -5.64
CA VAL A 141 -14.18 -7.84 -6.13
C VAL A 141 -14.62 -7.24 -7.47
N VAL A 142 -14.81 -5.93 -7.49
CA VAL A 142 -15.05 -5.17 -8.73
C VAL A 142 -13.76 -4.51 -9.20
N LEU A 143 -13.33 -4.81 -10.42
CA LEU A 143 -12.11 -4.27 -11.03
C LEU A 143 -12.36 -2.98 -11.83
N ALA A 144 -11.32 -2.16 -11.93
CA ALA A 144 -11.29 -0.98 -12.79
C ALA A 144 -11.26 -1.36 -14.27
N LYS A 145 -11.86 -0.51 -15.12
CA LYS A 145 -12.01 -0.80 -16.57
C LYS A 145 -11.27 0.15 -17.51
N GLY A 146 -10.87 1.34 -17.05
CA GLY A 146 -10.29 2.38 -17.90
C GLY A 146 -8.76 2.45 -17.87
N GLY A 147 -8.23 3.47 -18.56
CA GLY A 147 -6.80 3.79 -18.62
C GLY A 147 -5.93 2.68 -19.25
N GLY A 148 -4.85 2.32 -18.56
CA GLY A 148 -3.89 1.30 -19.00
C GLY A 148 -4.37 -0.15 -18.84
N ASN A 149 -5.46 -0.40 -18.11
CA ASN A 149 -5.93 -1.75 -17.82
C ASN A 149 -6.33 -2.49 -19.12
N VAL A 150 -5.96 -3.76 -19.21
CA VAL A 150 -6.39 -4.71 -20.24
C VAL A 150 -7.39 -5.65 -19.60
N THR A 151 -8.68 -5.31 -19.69
CA THR A 151 -9.75 -6.00 -18.96
C THR A 151 -10.39 -7.14 -19.74
N GLN A 152 -10.17 -7.19 -21.05
CA GLN A 152 -10.70 -8.21 -21.95
C GLN A 152 -9.67 -8.59 -23.00
N SER A 153 -9.67 -9.86 -23.41
CA SER A 153 -8.84 -10.36 -24.50
C SER A 153 -9.34 -9.79 -25.83
N ALA A 154 -8.43 -9.26 -26.65
CA ALA A 154 -8.75 -8.68 -27.95
C ALA A 154 -7.60 -8.88 -28.95
N GLY A 155 -7.94 -9.29 -30.18
CA GLY A 155 -6.94 -9.58 -31.21
C GLY A 155 -5.87 -10.57 -30.72
N ASN A 156 -4.60 -10.17 -30.79
CA ASN A 156 -3.44 -10.97 -30.37
C ASN A 156 -3.05 -10.79 -28.89
N VAL A 157 -3.88 -10.12 -28.08
CA VAL A 157 -3.63 -9.91 -26.65
C VAL A 157 -4.68 -10.63 -25.81
N LEU A 158 -4.22 -11.36 -24.79
CA LEU A 158 -5.04 -12.00 -23.77
C LEU A 158 -5.05 -11.15 -22.50
N SER A 159 -6.21 -11.02 -21.86
CA SER A 159 -6.35 -10.39 -20.55
C SER A 159 -6.14 -11.42 -19.45
N ILE A 160 -5.17 -11.17 -18.57
CA ILE A 160 -4.88 -11.95 -17.36
C ILE A 160 -5.34 -11.14 -16.15
N SER A 161 -6.12 -11.78 -15.26
CA SER A 161 -6.67 -11.20 -14.03
C SER A 161 -7.44 -9.88 -14.24
N GLY A 162 -8.02 -9.68 -15.44
CA GLY A 162 -8.79 -8.49 -15.78
C GLY A 162 -7.98 -7.18 -15.78
N ARG A 163 -6.65 -7.25 -15.85
CA ARG A 163 -5.77 -6.06 -15.79
C ARG A 163 -4.59 -6.11 -16.75
N PHE A 164 -3.94 -7.26 -16.90
CA PHE A 164 -2.67 -7.37 -17.61
C PHE A 164 -2.85 -7.97 -19.00
N GLY A 165 -2.28 -7.35 -20.03
CA GLY A 165 -2.25 -7.89 -21.37
C GLY A 165 -1.03 -8.79 -21.58
N ILE A 166 -1.21 -9.99 -22.11
CA ILE A 166 -0.10 -10.83 -22.61
C ILE A 166 -0.32 -11.14 -24.08
N ARG A 167 0.76 -11.17 -24.85
CA ARG A 167 0.72 -11.57 -26.26
C ARG A 167 0.39 -13.06 -26.39
N ARG A 168 -0.50 -13.42 -27.31
CA ARG A 168 -0.95 -14.81 -27.52
C ARG A 168 0.23 -15.76 -27.81
N GLU A 169 1.24 -15.28 -28.52
CA GLU A 169 2.44 -16.05 -28.84
C GLU A 169 3.32 -16.35 -27.61
N GLU A 170 3.23 -15.55 -26.55
CA GLU A 170 4.02 -15.70 -25.32
C GLU A 170 3.26 -16.46 -24.23
N PHE A 171 1.94 -16.48 -24.31
CA PHE A 171 1.08 -17.12 -23.30
C PHE A 171 1.38 -18.61 -23.07
N PRO A 172 1.61 -19.46 -24.10
CA PRO A 172 1.98 -20.85 -23.87
C PRO A 172 3.25 -21.00 -23.04
N MET A 173 4.25 -20.14 -23.24
CA MET A 173 5.49 -20.17 -22.46
C MET A 173 5.26 -19.76 -21.01
N LEU A 174 4.40 -18.76 -20.76
CA LEU A 174 3.99 -18.40 -19.39
C LEU A 174 3.33 -19.61 -18.70
N VAL A 175 2.39 -20.28 -19.37
CA VAL A 175 1.69 -21.44 -18.81
C VAL A 175 2.66 -22.58 -18.48
N GLU A 176 3.58 -22.93 -19.40
CA GLU A 176 4.58 -23.98 -19.15
C GLU A 176 5.49 -23.66 -17.95
N VAL A 177 5.93 -22.41 -17.86
CA VAL A 177 6.70 -21.93 -16.70
C VAL A 177 5.86 -22.05 -15.41
N CYS A 178 4.60 -21.60 -15.40
CA CYS A 178 3.72 -21.72 -14.23
C CYS A 178 3.45 -23.19 -13.83
N ARG A 179 3.31 -24.10 -14.80
CA ARG A 179 3.13 -25.54 -14.57
C ARG A 179 4.35 -26.18 -13.91
N TYR A 180 5.57 -25.78 -14.29
CA TYR A 180 6.77 -26.28 -13.64
C TYR A 180 6.77 -26.00 -12.12
N TRP A 181 6.33 -24.80 -11.74
CA TRP A 181 6.27 -24.35 -10.35
C TRP A 181 5.12 -24.91 -9.54
N LYS A 182 4.20 -25.68 -10.16
CA LYS A 182 3.15 -26.39 -9.44
C LYS A 182 3.74 -27.31 -8.38
N ASN A 183 3.19 -27.22 -7.17
CA ASN A 183 3.62 -27.86 -5.93
C ASN A 183 5.05 -27.48 -5.48
N LYS A 184 5.59 -26.36 -6.00
CA LYS A 184 6.94 -25.86 -5.70
C LYS A 184 6.97 -24.35 -5.41
N SER A 185 5.87 -23.63 -5.65
CA SER A 185 5.78 -22.19 -5.42
C SER A 185 5.52 -21.86 -3.95
N SER A 186 5.77 -20.61 -3.57
CA SER A 186 5.37 -20.04 -2.28
C SER A 186 3.87 -20.19 -2.03
N GLU A 187 3.04 -19.91 -3.04
CA GLU A 187 1.58 -20.08 -3.02
C GLU A 187 1.17 -21.53 -2.70
N ASP A 188 1.71 -22.52 -3.41
CA ASP A 188 1.38 -23.93 -3.18
C ASP A 188 1.89 -24.40 -1.81
N THR A 189 3.07 -23.94 -1.40
CA THR A 189 3.66 -24.22 -0.09
C THR A 189 2.77 -23.68 1.04
N CYS A 190 2.27 -22.45 0.91
CA CYS A 190 1.33 -21.89 1.88
C CYS A 190 0.11 -22.79 2.09
N PHE A 191 -0.49 -23.32 1.04
CA PHE A 191 -1.66 -24.19 1.18
C PHE A 191 -1.32 -25.51 1.84
N MET A 192 -0.24 -26.17 1.40
CA MET A 192 0.20 -27.44 1.97
C MET A 192 0.45 -27.33 3.48
N TRP A 193 1.08 -26.24 3.92
CA TRP A 193 1.41 -26.04 5.33
C TRP A 193 0.21 -25.55 6.14
N ALA A 194 -0.65 -24.69 5.57
CA ALA A 194 -1.89 -24.28 6.23
C ALA A 194 -2.79 -25.49 6.55
N ALA A 195 -2.85 -26.48 5.66
CA ALA A 195 -3.62 -27.71 5.85
C ALA A 195 -3.17 -28.56 7.05
N MET A 196 -1.97 -28.34 7.58
CA MET A 196 -1.47 -29.04 8.76
C MET A 196 -1.94 -28.41 10.08
N HIS A 197 -2.50 -27.21 10.04
CA HIS A 197 -2.95 -26.52 11.26
C HIS A 197 -4.25 -27.15 11.80
N PRO A 198 -4.39 -27.39 13.12
CA PRO A 198 -5.57 -28.02 13.70
C PRO A 198 -6.90 -27.31 13.42
N LYS A 199 -6.85 -26.01 13.14
CA LYS A 199 -8.00 -25.15 12.82
C LYS A 199 -8.16 -24.86 11.32
N TYR A 200 -7.60 -25.68 10.45
CA TYR A 200 -7.62 -25.44 8.99
C TYR A 200 -9.04 -25.31 8.42
N ASP A 201 -9.96 -26.22 8.77
CA ASP A 201 -11.34 -26.15 8.27
C ASP A 201 -12.06 -24.87 8.72
N GLN A 202 -11.82 -24.45 9.96
CA GLN A 202 -12.35 -23.19 10.48
C GLN A 202 -11.76 -21.99 9.72
N TYR A 203 -10.46 -21.97 9.49
CA TYR A 203 -9.77 -20.95 8.69
C TYR A 203 -10.33 -20.87 7.26
N LEU A 204 -10.57 -22.01 6.60
CA LEU A 204 -11.21 -22.03 5.28
C LEU A 204 -12.62 -21.44 5.32
N ASN A 205 -13.39 -21.73 6.37
CA ASN A 205 -14.72 -21.12 6.55
C ASN A 205 -14.63 -19.61 6.82
N MET A 206 -13.62 -19.15 7.58
CA MET A 206 -13.34 -17.73 7.77
C MET A 206 -13.05 -17.04 6.42
N LYS A 207 -12.29 -17.69 5.54
CA LYS A 207 -11.99 -17.18 4.20
C LYS A 207 -13.21 -17.19 3.27
N LYS A 208 -14.06 -18.22 3.29
CA LYS A 208 -15.33 -18.25 2.54
C LYS A 208 -16.29 -17.13 2.96
N ALA A 209 -16.28 -16.78 4.25
CA ALA A 209 -17.02 -15.63 4.78
C ALA A 209 -16.33 -14.27 4.48
N VAL A 210 -15.13 -14.27 3.91
CA VAL A 210 -14.31 -13.08 3.61
C VAL A 210 -14.02 -12.26 4.88
N LEU A 211 -13.63 -12.96 5.95
CA LEU A 211 -13.17 -12.32 7.20
C LEU A 211 -11.81 -11.63 7.05
N MET A 212 -11.03 -11.99 6.04
CA MET A 212 -9.76 -11.36 5.69
C MET A 212 -9.75 -11.12 4.18
N HIS A 213 -9.22 -9.98 3.74
CA HIS A 213 -9.21 -9.61 2.32
C HIS A 213 -8.40 -10.59 1.46
N VAL A 214 -7.08 -10.70 1.66
CA VAL A 214 -6.23 -11.61 0.87
C VAL A 214 -5.06 -12.09 1.72
N ASP A 215 -4.55 -13.28 1.40
CA ASP A 215 -3.29 -13.80 1.92
C ASP A 215 -2.13 -12.98 1.33
N LEU A 216 -1.36 -12.33 2.19
CA LEU A 216 -0.26 -11.46 1.77
C LEU A 216 1.09 -12.17 1.81
N GLU A 217 1.20 -13.27 2.56
CA GLU A 217 2.42 -14.05 2.73
C GLU A 217 2.98 -14.65 1.43
N TYR A 218 2.16 -14.93 0.41
CA TYR A 218 2.67 -15.31 -0.92
C TYR A 218 2.38 -14.25 -1.97
N SER A 219 1.31 -13.45 -1.84
CA SER A 219 0.98 -12.47 -2.89
C SER A 219 1.87 -11.23 -2.85
N LEU A 220 2.30 -10.80 -1.66
CA LEU A 220 3.11 -9.61 -1.41
C LEU A 220 3.94 -9.79 -0.12
N ARG A 221 4.65 -10.93 0.00
CA ARG A 221 5.41 -11.34 1.21
C ARG A 221 6.43 -10.32 1.67
N HIS A 222 6.97 -9.59 0.72
CA HIS A 222 7.91 -8.52 0.92
C HIS A 222 7.28 -7.21 0.47
N GLY A 223 7.57 -6.12 1.16
CA GLY A 223 7.03 -4.79 0.89
C GLY A 223 6.59 -4.07 2.14
N ARG A 224 5.91 -2.94 1.96
CA ARG A 224 5.64 -1.99 3.05
C ARG A 224 6.93 -1.73 3.84
N ASN A 225 8.01 -1.54 3.10
CA ASN A 225 9.36 -1.42 3.67
C ASN A 225 10.11 -0.32 2.91
N VAL A 226 11.27 0.07 3.40
CA VAL A 226 12.12 1.10 2.82
C VAL A 226 13.41 0.45 2.37
N VAL A 227 13.72 0.57 1.09
CA VAL A 227 15.02 0.14 0.58
C VAL A 227 16.13 1.07 1.07
N ASN A 228 17.26 0.51 1.46
CA ASN A 228 18.44 1.27 1.84
C ASN A 228 19.43 1.38 0.67
N TYR A 229 19.78 2.61 0.28
CA TYR A 229 20.73 2.86 -0.80
C TYR A 229 22.16 3.17 -0.32
N GLN A 230 22.39 3.26 0.99
CA GLN A 230 23.63 3.83 1.51
C GLN A 230 24.87 3.02 1.15
N LEU A 231 24.80 1.70 1.22
CA LEU A 231 25.96 0.86 0.93
C LEU A 231 26.44 1.01 -0.53
N PRO A 232 25.60 0.82 -1.57
CA PRO A 232 26.05 1.01 -2.95
C PRO A 232 26.47 2.46 -3.24
N LEU A 233 25.85 3.47 -2.61
CA LEU A 233 26.26 4.87 -2.76
C LEU A 233 27.65 5.16 -2.18
N GLN A 234 28.07 4.44 -1.14
CA GLN A 234 29.34 4.70 -0.44
C GLN A 234 30.51 3.88 -1.00
N ILE A 235 30.28 2.60 -1.31
CA ILE A 235 31.37 1.66 -1.67
C ILE A 235 31.19 1.02 -3.06
N GLY A 236 30.07 1.29 -3.75
CA GLY A 236 29.77 0.69 -5.05
C GLY A 236 29.53 -0.83 -4.97
N PHE A 237 29.09 -1.42 -6.08
CA PHE A 237 28.88 -2.87 -6.13
C PHE A 237 30.18 -3.66 -5.96
N LYS A 238 31.31 -3.12 -6.46
CA LYS A 238 32.62 -3.73 -6.24
C LYS A 238 32.97 -3.79 -4.75
N GLY A 239 32.80 -2.68 -4.01
CA GLY A 239 33.07 -2.67 -2.58
C GLY A 239 32.17 -3.61 -1.79
N MET A 240 30.91 -3.79 -2.20
CA MET A 240 30.00 -4.77 -1.60
C MET A 240 30.47 -6.22 -1.83
N ILE A 241 30.94 -6.54 -3.03
CA ILE A 241 31.54 -7.85 -3.36
C ILE A 241 32.82 -8.09 -2.53
N ASP A 242 33.68 -7.08 -2.45
CA ASP A 242 34.92 -7.13 -1.67
C ASP A 242 34.59 -7.39 -0.19
N ALA A 243 33.61 -6.69 0.39
CA ALA A 243 33.15 -6.91 1.77
C ALA A 243 32.62 -8.34 2.00
N CYS A 244 31.80 -8.88 1.09
CA CYS A 244 31.34 -10.26 1.20
C CYS A 244 32.50 -11.27 1.10
N THR A 245 33.48 -11.01 0.25
CA THR A 245 34.67 -11.86 0.08
C THR A 245 35.53 -11.87 1.34
N GLU A 246 35.73 -10.71 1.96
CA GLU A 246 36.41 -10.59 3.25
C GLU A 246 35.69 -11.37 4.35
N LYS A 247 34.36 -11.26 4.42
CA LYS A 247 33.55 -12.04 5.37
C LYS A 247 33.69 -13.54 5.15
N ILE A 248 33.65 -14.02 3.90
CA ILE A 248 33.87 -15.43 3.58
C ILE A 248 35.25 -15.88 4.07
N ASN A 249 36.32 -15.15 3.72
CA ASN A 249 37.69 -15.51 4.09
C ASN A 249 37.89 -15.54 5.61
N ALA A 250 37.27 -14.61 6.34
CA ALA A 250 37.34 -14.55 7.79
C ALA A 250 36.59 -15.71 8.47
N ASN A 251 35.46 -16.16 7.90
CA ASN A 251 34.54 -17.09 8.57
C ASN A 251 34.58 -18.53 8.01
N ILE A 252 35.32 -18.80 6.93
CA ILE A 252 35.33 -20.12 6.26
C ILE A 252 35.74 -21.27 7.20
N LYS A 253 36.55 -20.99 8.22
CA LYS A 253 37.02 -21.97 9.21
C LYS A 253 36.01 -22.28 10.31
N GLU A 254 34.95 -21.48 10.45
CA GLU A 254 33.94 -21.64 11.50
C GLU A 254 32.88 -22.71 11.14
N GLY A 255 32.86 -23.18 9.90
CA GLY A 255 31.98 -24.27 9.46
C GLY A 255 30.50 -23.90 9.30
N ASN A 256 30.12 -22.62 9.38
CA ASN A 256 28.75 -22.18 9.14
C ASN A 256 28.45 -22.05 7.63
N ALA A 257 27.97 -23.13 7.02
CA ALA A 257 27.70 -23.19 5.59
C ALA A 257 26.68 -22.14 5.11
N ASP A 258 25.63 -21.86 5.89
CA ASP A 258 24.56 -20.94 5.50
C ASP A 258 25.05 -19.49 5.40
N LYS A 259 25.92 -19.05 6.33
CA LYS A 259 26.54 -17.72 6.26
C LYS A 259 27.41 -17.57 5.02
N ILE A 260 28.25 -18.56 4.76
CA ILE A 260 29.12 -18.59 3.57
C ILE A 260 28.27 -18.60 2.29
N ALA A 261 27.20 -19.38 2.27
CA ALA A 261 26.27 -19.43 1.16
C ALA A 261 25.57 -18.09 0.93
N PHE A 262 25.14 -17.38 1.98
CA PHE A 262 24.55 -16.06 1.87
C PHE A 262 25.50 -15.02 1.25
N TRP A 263 26.73 -14.91 1.76
CA TRP A 263 27.71 -13.98 1.19
C TRP A 263 28.06 -14.34 -0.26
N LYS A 264 28.20 -15.63 -0.56
CA LYS A 264 28.49 -16.09 -1.93
C LYS A 264 27.33 -15.82 -2.87
N ALA A 265 26.10 -16.08 -2.42
CA ALA A 265 24.87 -15.78 -3.14
C ALA A 265 24.73 -14.27 -3.41
N THR A 266 25.05 -13.44 -2.41
CA THR A 266 25.06 -11.97 -2.53
C THR A 266 26.00 -11.52 -3.64
N ILE A 267 27.25 -12.04 -3.67
CA ILE A 267 28.21 -11.75 -4.75
C ILE A 267 27.61 -12.11 -6.12
N ILE A 268 27.06 -13.32 -6.27
CA ILE A 268 26.50 -13.81 -7.54
C ILE A 268 25.36 -12.89 -8.02
N VAL A 269 24.42 -12.50 -7.16
CA VAL A 269 23.31 -11.64 -7.59
C VAL A 269 23.79 -10.24 -7.93
N ILE A 270 24.74 -9.67 -7.17
CA ILE A 270 25.34 -8.38 -7.51
C ILE A 270 25.97 -8.46 -8.89
N GLU A 271 26.77 -9.49 -9.20
CA GLU A 271 27.36 -9.68 -10.53
C GLU A 271 26.30 -9.70 -11.65
N GLY A 272 25.16 -10.35 -11.42
CA GLY A 272 24.03 -10.33 -12.34
C GLY A 272 23.44 -8.94 -12.57
N VAL A 273 23.26 -8.17 -11.50
CA VAL A 273 22.84 -6.76 -11.59
C VAL A 273 23.88 -5.92 -12.33
N GLN A 274 25.18 -6.12 -12.08
CA GLN A 274 26.24 -5.43 -12.82
C GLN A 274 26.20 -5.76 -14.31
N ALA A 275 25.97 -7.02 -14.69
CA ALA A 275 25.82 -7.44 -16.07
C ALA A 275 24.60 -6.78 -16.74
N TRP A 276 23.48 -6.70 -16.02
CA TRP A 276 22.28 -6.01 -16.49
C TRP A 276 22.51 -4.51 -16.74
N ILE A 277 23.22 -3.83 -15.84
CA ILE A 277 23.63 -2.42 -16.03
C ILE A 277 24.49 -2.28 -17.30
N ARG A 278 25.47 -3.16 -17.50
CA ARG A 278 26.34 -3.16 -18.68
C ARG A 278 25.57 -3.45 -19.98
N ASN A 279 24.51 -4.26 -19.93
CA ASN A 279 23.62 -4.47 -21.07
C ASN A 279 22.90 -3.17 -21.48
N TYR A 280 22.41 -2.39 -20.51
CA TYR A 280 21.86 -1.07 -20.78
C TYR A 280 22.90 -0.09 -21.32
N ALA A 281 24.13 -0.12 -20.81
CA ALA A 281 25.21 0.70 -21.35
C ALA A 281 25.52 0.36 -22.83
N LYS A 282 25.55 -0.93 -23.16
CA LYS A 282 25.72 -1.42 -24.53
C LYS A 282 24.59 -0.95 -25.44
N GLU A 283 23.35 -0.99 -24.96
CA GLU A 283 22.20 -0.51 -25.72
C GLU A 283 22.25 1.01 -25.93
N ALA A 284 22.61 1.79 -24.90
CA ALA A 284 22.81 3.23 -25.01
C ALA A 284 23.88 3.57 -26.06
N LYS A 285 25.01 2.86 -26.08
CA LYS A 285 26.04 3.00 -27.14
C LYS A 285 25.50 2.66 -28.53
N ARG A 286 24.72 1.59 -28.64
CA ARG A 286 24.09 1.19 -29.92
C ARG A 286 23.11 2.25 -30.43
N LEU A 287 22.35 2.88 -29.54
CA LEU A 287 21.43 3.96 -29.88
C LEU A 287 22.19 5.23 -30.27
N ALA A 288 23.21 5.63 -29.50
CA ALA A 288 24.08 6.76 -29.81
C ALA A 288 24.72 6.65 -31.21
N ALA A 289 25.17 5.45 -31.60
CA ALA A 289 25.77 5.20 -32.91
C ALA A 289 24.78 5.37 -34.08
N LYS A 290 23.47 5.24 -33.84
CA LYS A 290 22.40 5.37 -34.85
C LYS A 290 21.67 6.72 -34.78
N GLU A 291 21.86 7.48 -33.70
CA GLU A 291 21.16 8.73 -33.46
C GLU A 291 21.73 9.86 -34.31
N LYS A 292 20.84 10.60 -34.98
CA LYS A 292 21.19 11.73 -35.85
C LYS A 292 21.11 13.07 -35.12
N ASN A 293 20.23 13.17 -34.13
CA ASN A 293 20.11 14.37 -33.31
C ASN A 293 21.31 14.45 -32.35
N VAL A 294 22.11 15.51 -32.49
CA VAL A 294 23.36 15.70 -31.73
C VAL A 294 23.11 15.69 -30.22
N LYS A 295 22.05 16.35 -29.74
CA LYS A 295 21.72 16.41 -28.31
C LYS A 295 21.31 15.04 -27.78
N GLN A 296 20.40 14.33 -28.46
CA GLN A 296 19.96 13.01 -28.05
C GLN A 296 21.11 11.98 -28.09
N LYS A 297 21.99 12.09 -29.08
CA LYS A 297 23.19 11.26 -29.19
C LYS A 297 24.09 11.45 -27.97
N GLN A 298 24.38 12.71 -27.61
CA GLN A 298 25.16 13.04 -26.43
C GLN A 298 24.53 12.48 -25.15
N GLU A 299 23.20 12.60 -25.00
CA GLU A 299 22.48 12.02 -23.85
C GLU A 299 22.65 10.50 -23.77
N PHE A 300 22.60 9.78 -24.90
CA PHE A 300 22.86 8.33 -24.92
C PHE A 300 24.32 7.99 -24.57
N GLU A 301 25.29 8.79 -25.00
CA GLU A 301 26.70 8.62 -24.64
C GLU A 301 26.93 8.87 -23.13
N GLU A 302 26.28 9.89 -22.57
CA GLU A 302 26.30 10.20 -21.14
C GLU A 302 25.64 9.10 -20.30
N ILE A 303 24.51 8.55 -20.76
CA ILE A 303 23.86 7.39 -20.14
C ILE A 303 24.80 6.18 -20.15
N ALA A 304 25.44 5.89 -21.29
CA ALA A 304 26.38 4.77 -21.38
C ALA A 304 27.55 4.92 -20.40
N GLY A 305 28.21 6.09 -20.39
CA GLY A 305 29.33 6.35 -19.50
C GLY A 305 28.95 6.28 -18.01
N ARG A 306 27.76 6.79 -17.66
CA ARG A 306 27.19 6.68 -16.31
C ARG A 306 27.01 5.23 -15.90
N LEU A 307 26.34 4.44 -16.74
CA LEU A 307 26.03 3.04 -16.44
C LEU A 307 27.30 2.19 -16.32
N GLU A 308 28.29 2.40 -17.19
CA GLU A 308 29.58 1.70 -17.10
C GLU A 308 30.32 1.99 -15.80
N TRP A 309 30.23 3.24 -15.30
CA TRP A 309 30.83 3.62 -14.03
C TRP A 309 30.12 2.97 -12.84
N ILE A 310 28.81 3.19 -12.71
CA ILE A 310 28.03 2.74 -11.54
C ILE A 310 27.82 1.22 -11.51
N ALA A 311 28.12 0.52 -12.61
CA ALA A 311 28.15 -0.95 -12.62
C ALA A 311 29.13 -1.48 -11.56
N GLU A 312 30.18 -0.74 -11.19
CA GLU A 312 31.17 -1.19 -10.21
C GLU A 312 31.40 -0.19 -9.09
N ASN A 313 31.42 1.11 -9.42
CA ASN A 313 32.02 2.14 -8.58
C ASN A 313 30.97 2.99 -7.86
N PRO A 314 31.32 3.63 -6.72
CA PRO A 314 30.49 4.65 -6.10
C PRO A 314 30.19 5.81 -7.06
N PRO A 315 28.99 6.41 -7.03
CA PRO A 315 28.63 7.53 -7.89
C PRO A 315 29.45 8.78 -7.55
N ARG A 316 29.74 9.61 -8.56
CA ARG A 316 30.53 10.85 -8.47
C ARG A 316 29.68 12.12 -8.60
N THR A 317 28.49 11.98 -9.16
CA THR A 317 27.56 13.06 -9.49
C THR A 317 26.17 12.74 -8.96
N PHE A 318 25.30 13.75 -8.86
CA PHE A 318 23.90 13.59 -8.50
C PHE A 318 23.17 12.62 -9.42
N ILE A 319 23.38 12.73 -10.73
CA ILE A 319 22.69 11.89 -11.71
C ILE A 319 23.18 10.43 -11.67
N GLU A 320 24.47 10.20 -11.39
CA GLU A 320 25.00 8.86 -11.11
C GLU A 320 24.37 8.26 -9.85
N ALA A 321 24.26 9.04 -8.77
CA ALA A 321 23.69 8.59 -7.50
C ALA A 321 22.19 8.28 -7.64
N LEU A 322 21.43 9.14 -8.31
CA LEU A 322 20.01 8.91 -8.58
C LEU A 322 19.79 7.68 -9.47
N GLN A 323 20.60 7.52 -10.54
CA GLN A 323 20.54 6.34 -11.39
C GLN A 323 20.86 5.06 -10.61
N LEU A 324 21.87 5.06 -9.73
CA LEU A 324 22.21 3.90 -8.92
C LEU A 324 21.08 3.54 -7.93
N CYS A 325 20.47 4.53 -7.28
CA CYS A 325 19.30 4.30 -6.43
C CYS A 325 18.14 3.68 -7.24
N TRP A 326 17.85 4.22 -8.42
CA TRP A 326 16.81 3.69 -9.31
C TRP A 326 17.11 2.26 -9.77
N THR A 327 18.36 1.96 -10.13
CA THR A 327 18.81 0.62 -10.51
C THR A 327 18.61 -0.37 -9.35
N CYS A 328 19.03 -0.02 -8.14
CA CYS A 328 18.80 -0.85 -6.96
C CYS A 328 17.30 -1.08 -6.72
N HIS A 329 16.50 -0.04 -6.85
CA HIS A 329 15.05 -0.11 -6.64
C HIS A 329 14.38 -1.10 -7.61
N ILE A 330 14.69 -1.00 -8.91
CA ILE A 330 14.12 -1.90 -9.92
C ILE A 330 14.65 -3.33 -9.80
N ALA A 331 15.92 -3.50 -9.41
CA ALA A 331 16.47 -4.82 -9.16
C ALA A 331 15.71 -5.54 -8.03
N VAL A 332 15.36 -4.84 -6.94
CA VAL A 332 14.57 -5.43 -5.83
C VAL A 332 13.17 -5.85 -6.29
N VAL A 333 12.43 -5.02 -7.04
CA VAL A 333 11.09 -5.39 -7.56
C VAL A 333 11.11 -6.37 -8.74
N ASN A 334 12.31 -6.70 -9.25
CA ASN A 334 12.53 -7.82 -10.18
C ASN A 334 12.86 -9.12 -9.45
N GLU A 335 13.51 -9.02 -8.29
CA GLU A 335 13.79 -10.16 -7.44
C GLU A 335 12.51 -10.73 -6.83
N LEU A 336 11.66 -9.86 -6.28
CA LEU A 336 10.51 -10.24 -5.47
C LEU A 336 9.23 -9.50 -5.88
N GLN A 337 8.09 -10.15 -5.64
CA GLN A 337 6.78 -9.55 -5.85
C GLN A 337 6.47 -8.60 -4.70
N ILE A 338 6.89 -7.34 -4.85
CA ILE A 338 6.85 -6.35 -3.78
C ILE A 338 5.95 -5.19 -4.14
N SER A 339 5.01 -4.88 -3.24
CA SER A 339 4.26 -3.61 -3.24
C SER A 339 4.56 -2.83 -1.98
N GLY A 340 4.79 -1.53 -2.12
CA GLY A 340 5.24 -0.65 -1.04
C GLY A 340 6.73 -0.73 -0.76
N LEU A 341 7.56 -0.85 -1.81
CA LEU A 341 9.00 -0.61 -1.68
C LEU A 341 9.24 0.90 -1.70
N SER A 342 9.39 1.51 -0.55
CA SER A 342 9.59 2.95 -0.47
C SER A 342 11.03 3.33 -0.78
N PRO A 343 11.28 4.33 -1.64
CA PRO A 343 12.59 4.97 -1.70
C PRO A 343 12.91 5.78 -0.43
N GLY A 344 11.91 6.04 0.43
CA GLY A 344 12.08 6.71 1.70
C GLY A 344 12.49 8.17 1.53
N ARG A 345 13.47 8.62 2.32
CA ARG A 345 13.93 10.01 2.37
C ARG A 345 14.96 10.32 1.28
N LEU A 346 14.61 10.00 0.04
CA LEU A 346 15.53 10.06 -1.12
C LEU A 346 16.12 11.47 -1.33
N GLY A 347 15.35 12.52 -1.06
CA GLY A 347 15.84 13.91 -1.10
C GLY A 347 17.04 14.14 -0.19
N GLN A 348 17.03 13.60 1.04
CA GLN A 348 18.13 13.71 1.99
C GLN A 348 19.29 12.78 1.65
N VAL A 349 18.99 11.58 1.15
CA VAL A 349 20.01 10.62 0.69
C VAL A 349 20.84 11.20 -0.45
N LEU A 350 20.20 11.87 -1.41
CA LEU A 350 20.85 12.44 -2.59
C LEU A 350 21.37 13.88 -2.40
N TYR A 351 20.93 14.58 -1.37
CA TYR A 351 21.28 15.99 -1.14
C TYR A 351 22.80 16.27 -1.14
N PRO A 352 23.67 15.42 -0.54
CA PRO A 352 25.12 15.65 -0.61
C PRO A 352 25.67 15.70 -2.04
N PHE A 353 25.21 14.81 -2.93
CA PHE A 353 25.64 14.78 -4.33
C PHE A 353 25.08 15.97 -5.11
N TRP A 354 23.81 16.30 -4.89
CA TRP A 354 23.17 17.45 -5.53
C TRP A 354 23.82 18.77 -5.15
N LYS A 355 24.07 18.98 -3.85
CA LYS A 355 24.73 20.18 -3.34
C LYS A 355 26.14 20.35 -3.88
N GLN A 356 26.88 19.24 -4.03
CA GLN A 356 28.18 19.24 -4.69
C GLN A 356 28.07 19.70 -6.14
N ASP A 357 27.19 19.08 -6.93
CA ASP A 357 27.06 19.38 -8.36
C ASP A 357 26.57 20.80 -8.64
N ILE A 358 25.68 21.34 -7.80
CA ILE A 358 25.25 22.75 -7.87
C ILE A 358 26.43 23.69 -7.59
N LYS A 359 27.24 23.40 -6.56
CA LYS A 359 28.42 24.21 -6.21
C LYS A 359 29.47 24.20 -7.31
N GLU A 360 29.65 23.06 -7.98
CA GLU A 360 30.61 22.88 -9.06
C GLU A 360 30.08 23.33 -10.43
N GLY A 361 28.82 23.76 -10.53
CA GLY A 361 28.20 24.19 -11.78
C GLY A 361 27.94 23.06 -12.78
N ARG A 362 27.90 21.80 -12.32
CA ARG A 362 27.63 20.62 -13.16
C ARG A 362 26.16 20.46 -13.52
N ILE A 363 25.27 20.98 -12.67
CA ILE A 363 23.81 20.93 -12.85
C ILE A 363 23.18 22.25 -12.42
N THR A 364 22.07 22.64 -13.04
CA THR A 364 21.23 23.75 -12.59
C THR A 364 19.96 23.27 -11.88
N ARG A 365 19.24 24.19 -11.23
CA ARG A 365 17.94 23.88 -10.59
C ARG A 365 16.90 23.43 -11.61
N GLU A 366 16.90 24.04 -12.79
CA GLU A 366 15.99 23.72 -13.90
C GLU A 366 16.27 22.33 -14.47
N GLN A 367 17.56 21.98 -14.65
CA GLN A 367 17.96 20.63 -15.05
C GLN A 367 17.61 19.60 -13.98
N THR A 368 17.79 19.95 -12.69
CA THR A 368 17.37 19.11 -11.58
C THR A 368 15.87 18.85 -11.61
N LEU A 369 15.07 19.91 -11.81
CA LEU A 369 13.61 19.80 -11.89
C LEU A 369 13.20 18.87 -13.06
N GLU A 370 13.76 19.04 -14.26
CA GLU A 370 13.49 18.15 -15.41
C GLU A 370 13.82 16.68 -15.09
N ILE A 371 14.94 16.41 -14.41
CA ILE A 371 15.33 15.06 -13.98
C ILE A 371 14.34 14.49 -12.97
N LEU A 372 13.91 15.28 -11.98
CA LEU A 372 12.95 14.85 -10.96
C LEU A 372 11.57 14.60 -11.58
N GLU A 373 11.12 15.41 -12.53
CA GLU A 373 9.90 15.15 -13.30
C GLU A 373 9.98 13.82 -14.07
N CYS A 374 11.13 13.53 -14.70
CA CYS A 374 11.35 12.24 -15.37
C CYS A 374 11.35 11.08 -14.36
N MET A 375 11.97 11.26 -13.19
CA MET A 375 11.96 10.28 -12.10
C MET A 375 10.53 9.93 -11.67
N ARG A 376 9.63 10.93 -11.57
CA ARG A 376 8.21 10.68 -11.26
C ARG A 376 7.54 9.77 -12.27
N VAL A 377 7.78 9.99 -13.56
CA VAL A 377 7.27 9.12 -14.62
C VAL A 377 7.83 7.70 -14.47
N LYS A 378 9.14 7.55 -14.21
CA LYS A 378 9.77 6.23 -13.99
C LYS A 378 9.14 5.45 -12.82
N PHE A 379 8.94 6.07 -11.65
CA PHE A 379 8.26 5.40 -10.53
C PHE A 379 6.82 5.02 -10.85
N THR A 380 6.13 5.82 -11.67
CA THR A 380 4.75 5.57 -12.10
C THR A 380 4.64 4.41 -13.10
N GLU A 381 5.71 4.11 -13.84
CA GLU A 381 5.81 2.98 -14.77
C GLU A 381 5.93 1.60 -14.10
N ILE A 382 6.19 1.57 -12.79
CA ILE A 382 6.33 0.31 -12.04
C ILE A 382 4.96 -0.39 -11.96
N GLU A 383 4.90 -1.61 -12.47
CA GLU A 383 3.74 -2.51 -12.38
C GLU A 383 4.14 -3.85 -11.76
N ILE A 384 3.22 -4.49 -11.05
CA ILE A 384 3.43 -5.79 -10.38
C ILE A 384 2.32 -6.72 -10.83
N ALA A 385 2.64 -7.89 -11.38
CA ALA A 385 1.65 -8.88 -11.78
C ALA A 385 0.97 -9.47 -10.54
N GLN A 386 -0.37 -9.43 -10.49
CA GLN A 386 -1.16 -9.74 -9.30
C GLN A 386 -2.43 -10.51 -9.67
N SER A 387 -2.94 -11.30 -8.72
CA SER A 387 -4.26 -11.94 -8.83
C SER A 387 -5.39 -10.92 -8.65
N VAL A 388 -6.63 -11.31 -8.99
CA VAL A 388 -7.82 -10.45 -8.90
C VAL A 388 -8.01 -9.90 -7.47
N GLY A 389 -7.91 -10.77 -6.45
CA GLY A 389 -8.04 -10.38 -5.05
C GLY A 389 -7.00 -9.34 -4.61
N THR A 390 -5.74 -9.52 -5.01
CA THR A 390 -4.66 -8.57 -4.71
C THR A 390 -4.83 -7.26 -5.47
N ILE A 391 -5.28 -7.27 -6.73
CA ILE A 391 -5.61 -6.03 -7.48
C ILE A 391 -6.75 -5.27 -6.78
N GLY A 392 -7.76 -5.99 -6.28
CA GLY A 392 -8.86 -5.40 -5.50
C GLY A 392 -8.38 -4.70 -4.22
N LEU A 393 -7.24 -5.11 -3.66
CA LEU A 393 -6.62 -4.44 -2.52
C LEU A 393 -5.80 -3.22 -2.95
N THR A 394 -4.90 -3.39 -3.93
CA THR A 394 -3.88 -2.39 -4.27
C THR A 394 -4.42 -1.27 -5.16
N GLY A 395 -5.54 -1.51 -5.85
CA GLY A 395 -6.00 -0.66 -6.95
C GLY A 395 -4.97 -0.58 -8.09
N GLY A 396 -3.96 -1.46 -8.09
CA GLY A 396 -2.82 -1.40 -8.99
C GLY A 396 -1.70 -0.43 -8.62
N SER A 397 -1.81 0.29 -7.50
CA SER A 397 -0.71 1.09 -6.98
C SER A 397 0.42 0.18 -6.47
N THR A 398 1.66 0.64 -6.60
CA THR A 398 2.84 -0.06 -6.06
C THR A 398 3.46 0.67 -4.86
N PHE A 399 2.85 1.77 -4.42
CA PHE A 399 3.10 2.45 -3.14
C PHE A 399 4.57 2.84 -2.88
N ASN A 400 5.28 3.31 -3.91
CA ASN A 400 6.63 3.84 -3.73
C ASN A 400 6.55 5.21 -3.04
N ASN A 401 6.73 5.25 -1.72
CA ASN A 401 6.55 6.45 -0.90
C ASN A 401 7.87 7.20 -0.67
N LEU A 402 7.87 8.47 -1.02
CA LEU A 402 9.01 9.37 -0.87
C LEU A 402 8.69 10.38 0.25
N CYS A 403 9.38 10.20 1.37
CA CYS A 403 9.24 11.06 2.53
C CYS A 403 10.14 12.31 2.40
N ILE A 404 9.62 13.45 2.87
CA ILE A 404 10.29 14.76 2.86
C ILE A 404 10.16 15.45 4.22
N GLY A 405 11.10 16.32 4.58
CA GLY A 405 11.13 16.98 5.89
C GLY A 405 11.59 16.06 7.03
N GLY A 406 10.98 16.20 8.20
CA GLY A 406 11.40 15.54 9.44
C GLY A 406 12.65 16.19 10.04
N VAL A 407 13.42 15.39 10.78
CA VAL A 407 14.64 15.85 11.47
C VAL A 407 15.85 15.01 11.09
N ASN A 408 17.02 15.63 11.11
CA ASN A 408 18.30 14.95 10.96
C ASN A 408 18.58 14.07 12.19
N PRO A 409 19.57 13.16 12.13
CA PRO A 409 19.93 12.33 13.29
C PRO A 409 20.32 13.14 14.54
N ASP A 410 20.87 14.35 14.37
CA ASP A 410 21.19 15.28 15.45
C ASP A 410 19.94 16.03 16.01
N GLY A 411 18.78 15.85 15.38
CA GLY A 411 17.51 16.48 15.75
C GLY A 411 17.29 17.86 15.15
N THR A 412 18.16 18.37 14.27
CA THR A 412 17.91 19.61 13.51
C THR A 412 16.90 19.37 12.38
N SER A 413 16.34 20.43 11.79
CA SER A 413 15.44 20.30 10.63
C SER A 413 16.15 19.61 9.46
N ALA A 414 15.50 18.63 8.84
CA ALA A 414 16.04 17.92 7.67
C ALA A 414 15.59 18.51 6.32
N GLU A 415 14.77 19.57 6.34
CA GLU A 415 14.35 20.24 5.10
C GLU A 415 15.56 20.72 4.31
N ASN A 416 15.48 20.61 2.99
CA ASN A 416 16.54 21.04 2.09
C ASN A 416 16.00 21.42 0.73
N GLU A 417 16.85 22.12 -0.05
CA GLU A 417 16.45 22.68 -1.33
C GLU A 417 16.11 21.60 -2.38
N LEU A 418 16.73 20.42 -2.32
CA LEU A 418 16.38 19.33 -3.21
C LEU A 418 14.97 18.80 -2.92
N GLU A 419 14.55 18.76 -1.66
CA GLU A 419 13.17 18.41 -1.30
C GLU A 419 12.16 19.46 -1.78
N GLU A 420 12.50 20.76 -1.76
CA GLU A 420 11.65 21.80 -2.37
C GLU A 420 11.46 21.56 -3.88
N LEU A 421 12.52 21.14 -4.58
CA LEU A 421 12.46 20.77 -6.01
C LEU A 421 11.69 19.46 -6.24
N ILE A 422 11.75 18.51 -5.31
CA ILE A 422 10.92 17.28 -5.36
C ILE A 422 9.44 17.65 -5.25
N ILE A 423 9.07 18.55 -4.32
CA ILE A 423 7.70 19.05 -4.20
C ILE A 423 7.29 19.77 -5.50
N GLU A 424 8.14 20.64 -6.05
CA GLU A 424 7.87 21.34 -7.30
C GLU A 424 7.66 20.37 -8.47
N SER A 425 8.50 19.34 -8.60
CA SER A 425 8.36 18.32 -9.65
C SER A 425 7.02 17.59 -9.60
N ALA A 426 6.46 17.43 -8.40
CA ALA A 426 5.17 16.77 -8.20
C ALA A 426 3.98 17.66 -8.58
N MET A 427 4.20 18.97 -8.60
CA MET A 427 3.25 19.97 -9.07
C MET A 427 3.31 20.18 -10.57
N THR A 428 4.50 20.19 -11.16
CA THR A 428 4.71 20.37 -12.61
C THR A 428 4.42 19.08 -13.38
N CYS A 429 4.86 17.92 -12.87
CA CYS A 429 4.61 16.61 -13.45
C CYS A 429 3.75 15.76 -12.50
N ALA A 430 2.45 16.08 -12.45
CA ALA A 430 1.50 15.33 -11.66
C ALA A 430 1.37 13.89 -12.19
N THR A 431 1.68 12.92 -11.32
CA THR A 431 1.63 11.47 -11.58
C THR A 431 1.30 10.74 -10.28
N PRO A 432 0.72 9.51 -10.32
CA PRO A 432 0.45 8.72 -9.12
C PRO A 432 1.64 8.51 -8.19
N GLN A 433 2.84 8.32 -8.75
CA GLN A 433 4.03 7.91 -8.00
C GLN A 433 5.29 8.75 -8.35
N PRO A 434 6.29 8.81 -7.45
CA PRO A 434 6.16 8.42 -6.05
C PRO A 434 5.15 9.33 -5.34
N THR A 435 4.38 8.76 -4.41
CA THR A 435 3.58 9.58 -3.50
C THR A 435 4.55 10.35 -2.61
N LEU A 436 4.21 11.60 -2.29
CA LEU A 436 4.98 12.40 -1.34
C LEU A 436 4.34 12.31 0.05
N THR A 437 5.17 12.27 1.09
CA THR A 437 4.71 12.35 2.48
C THR A 437 5.61 13.29 3.28
N VAL A 438 5.03 14.30 3.91
CA VAL A 438 5.74 15.19 4.82
C VAL A 438 5.83 14.54 6.20
N LEU A 439 7.04 14.37 6.70
CA LEU A 439 7.31 14.04 8.10
C LEU A 439 7.21 15.34 8.91
N TYR A 440 6.01 15.70 9.34
CA TYR A 440 5.74 16.94 10.06
C TYR A 440 6.47 16.97 11.40
N ASP A 441 7.23 18.05 11.62
CA ASP A 441 7.89 18.37 12.87
C ASP A 441 7.82 19.89 13.06
N GLY A 442 7.68 20.35 14.31
CA GLY A 442 7.64 21.78 14.64
C GLY A 442 8.92 22.55 14.28
N LYS A 443 10.00 21.84 13.92
CA LYS A 443 11.28 22.41 13.46
C LYS A 443 11.32 22.74 11.96
N LEU A 444 10.35 22.27 11.17
CA LEU A 444 10.26 22.61 9.74
C LEU A 444 9.83 24.07 9.58
N SER A 445 10.37 24.76 8.57
CA SER A 445 10.03 26.15 8.32
C SER A 445 8.63 26.28 7.74
N GLU A 446 7.94 27.39 8.07
CA GLU A 446 6.63 27.70 7.49
C GLU A 446 6.71 27.77 5.95
N LYS A 447 7.84 28.23 5.39
CA LYS A 447 8.08 28.24 3.94
C LYS A 447 7.97 26.84 3.35
N PHE A 448 8.65 25.86 3.93
CA PHE A 448 8.64 24.48 3.46
C PHE A 448 7.25 23.84 3.62
N LEU A 449 6.60 24.05 4.76
CA LEU A 449 5.26 23.56 5.03
C LEU A 449 4.23 24.15 4.05
N LEU A 450 4.27 25.46 3.80
CA LEU A 450 3.39 26.11 2.82
C LEU A 450 3.66 25.64 1.39
N LYS A 451 4.91 25.27 1.06
CA LYS A 451 5.24 24.67 -0.24
C LYS A 451 4.56 23.31 -0.43
N ALA A 452 4.57 22.47 0.62
CA ALA A 452 3.84 21.21 0.60
C ALA A 452 2.32 21.42 0.48
N ILE A 453 1.75 22.45 1.13
CA ILE A 453 0.33 22.81 0.99
C ILE A 453 0.01 23.30 -0.43
N GLU A 454 0.90 24.08 -1.07
CA GLU A 454 0.77 24.47 -2.48
C GLU A 454 0.63 23.22 -3.37
N CYS A 455 1.38 22.17 -3.05
CA CYS A 455 1.28 20.88 -3.74
C CYS A 455 -0.04 20.17 -3.45
N ASN A 456 -0.55 20.13 -2.20
CA ASN A 456 -1.89 19.58 -1.92
C ASN A 456 -3.00 20.25 -2.78
N LYS A 457 -2.87 21.56 -3.04
CA LYS A 457 -3.84 22.35 -3.81
C LYS A 457 -3.91 22.01 -5.31
N ILE A 458 -2.98 21.21 -5.85
CA ILE A 458 -3.10 20.65 -7.21
C ILE A 458 -4.10 19.47 -7.26
N GLY A 459 -4.62 19.02 -6.11
CA GLY A 459 -5.69 18.03 -5.99
C GLY A 459 -5.29 16.59 -6.31
N THR A 460 -4.00 16.28 -6.37
CA THR A 460 -3.49 14.89 -6.48
C THR A 460 -3.54 14.15 -5.14
N GLY A 461 -3.58 14.91 -4.03
CA GLY A 461 -3.70 14.42 -2.66
C GLY A 461 -2.41 14.04 -1.96
N TYR A 462 -1.28 14.08 -2.66
CA TYR A 462 0.02 14.23 -2.01
C TYR A 462 0.40 15.73 -1.89
N PRO A 463 1.27 16.11 -0.95
CA PRO A 463 1.84 15.27 0.08
C PRO A 463 0.79 14.81 1.11
N ALA A 464 0.89 13.57 1.57
CA ALA A 464 0.29 13.19 2.84
C ALA A 464 1.10 13.81 3.98
N TRP A 465 0.52 13.88 5.18
CA TRP A 465 1.16 14.44 6.35
C TRP A 465 1.21 13.39 7.45
N VAL A 466 2.39 13.15 8.01
CA VAL A 466 2.57 12.25 9.16
C VAL A 466 3.32 12.94 10.29
N ASN A 467 3.05 12.53 11.53
CA ASN A 467 3.60 13.12 12.72
C ASN A 467 4.95 12.50 13.08
N ASN A 468 6.02 13.27 12.92
CA ASN A 468 7.38 12.81 13.20
C ASN A 468 7.56 12.41 14.67
N ARG A 469 6.94 13.13 15.61
CA ARG A 469 7.05 12.84 17.05
C ARG A 469 6.40 11.51 17.40
N VAL A 470 5.15 11.30 16.98
CA VAL A 470 4.40 10.06 17.24
C VAL A 470 5.15 8.84 16.68
N ALA A 471 5.72 8.97 15.48
CA ALA A 471 6.49 7.88 14.90
C ALA A 471 7.75 7.54 15.67
N MET A 472 8.52 8.55 16.12
CA MET A 472 9.68 8.31 16.97
C MET A 472 9.26 7.66 18.30
N GLU A 473 8.16 8.12 18.92
CA GLU A 473 7.62 7.51 20.15
C GLU A 473 7.24 6.04 19.94
N TYR A 474 6.52 5.71 18.86
CA TYR A 474 6.21 4.33 18.48
C TYR A 474 7.47 3.49 18.31
N LEU A 475 8.46 4.00 17.59
CA LEU A 475 9.70 3.28 17.32
C LEU A 475 10.47 2.97 18.60
N MET A 476 10.60 3.96 19.47
CA MET A 476 11.26 3.81 20.77
C MET A 476 10.51 2.82 21.68
N LYS A 477 9.16 2.78 21.63
CA LYS A 477 8.35 1.80 22.37
C LYS A 477 8.51 0.38 21.81
N THR A 478 8.40 0.23 20.50
CA THR A 478 8.28 -1.07 19.82
C THR A 478 9.60 -1.79 19.65
N PHE A 479 10.68 -1.06 19.34
CA PHE A 479 11.99 -1.61 19.00
C PHE A 479 13.02 -1.50 20.13
N LYS A 480 12.60 -1.16 21.37
CA LYS A 480 13.49 -1.08 22.54
C LYS A 480 14.27 -2.37 22.79
N ASP A 481 13.63 -3.53 22.59
CA ASP A 481 14.24 -4.85 22.81
C ASP A 481 15.16 -5.29 21.64
N GLU A 482 15.20 -4.49 20.58
CA GLU A 482 16.14 -4.59 19.46
C GLU A 482 17.20 -3.48 19.50
N GLY A 483 17.24 -2.68 20.58
CA GLY A 483 18.28 -1.69 20.83
C GLY A 483 18.18 -0.44 19.95
N ILE A 484 16.97 -0.03 19.56
CA ILE A 484 16.80 1.20 18.77
C ILE A 484 17.38 2.43 19.47
N THR A 485 18.15 3.21 18.72
CA THR A 485 18.70 4.49 19.19
C THR A 485 17.80 5.63 18.77
N LEU A 486 17.93 6.79 19.43
CA LEU A 486 17.19 7.99 19.03
C LEU A 486 17.58 8.45 17.63
N GLU A 487 18.85 8.27 17.24
CA GLU A 487 19.37 8.58 15.92
C GLU A 487 18.74 7.71 14.82
N ASP A 488 18.60 6.39 15.07
CA ASP A 488 17.94 5.46 14.14
C ASP A 488 16.41 5.72 14.11
N ALA A 489 15.81 6.04 15.26
CA ALA A 489 14.41 6.47 15.33
C ALA A 489 14.18 7.78 14.55
N ARG A 490 15.11 8.75 14.59
CA ARG A 490 15.04 9.98 13.78
C ARG A 490 15.25 9.72 12.30
N ALA A 491 15.93 8.63 11.95
CA ALA A 491 16.16 8.22 10.56
C ALA A 491 14.97 7.51 9.92
N TRP A 492 13.88 7.30 10.67
CA TRP A 492 12.70 6.59 10.20
C TRP A 492 12.06 7.19 8.95
N THR A 493 11.24 6.36 8.32
CA THR A 493 10.45 6.71 7.14
C THR A 493 9.29 5.73 6.99
N ILE A 494 8.46 5.93 5.97
CA ILE A 494 7.31 5.09 5.67
C ILE A 494 7.69 4.02 4.65
N GLY A 495 7.38 2.76 4.96
CA GLY A 495 7.30 1.69 3.98
C GLY A 495 5.89 1.62 3.41
N GLY A 496 5.72 1.59 2.09
CA GLY A 496 4.39 1.52 1.49
C GLY A 496 3.51 2.74 1.77
N CYS A 497 2.31 2.53 2.32
CA CYS A 497 1.34 3.60 2.50
C CYS A 497 1.73 4.51 3.67
N LEU A 498 1.82 3.91 4.86
CA LEU A 498 1.90 4.58 6.16
C LEU A 498 2.66 3.77 7.20
N GLU A 499 3.16 2.59 6.86
CA GLU A 499 3.80 1.70 7.81
C GLU A 499 5.12 2.32 8.29
N ILE A 500 5.17 2.71 9.58
CA ILE A 500 6.37 3.28 10.20
C ILE A 500 7.49 2.23 10.19
N GLN A 501 8.57 2.55 9.51
CA GLN A 501 9.77 1.72 9.41
C GLN A 501 10.94 2.39 10.13
N PRO A 502 11.63 1.69 11.04
CA PRO A 502 12.84 2.24 11.65
C PRO A 502 13.91 2.48 10.59
N GLY A 503 14.55 3.65 10.69
CA GLY A 503 15.75 3.95 9.92
C GLY A 503 16.95 3.21 10.49
N ALA A 504 18.06 3.27 9.79
CA ALA A 504 19.33 2.78 10.28
C ALA A 504 20.44 3.70 9.78
N LEU A 505 21.26 4.25 10.67
CA LEU A 505 22.47 4.92 10.27
C LEU A 505 23.49 3.88 9.77
N VAL A 506 23.93 4.07 8.53
CA VAL A 506 24.99 3.27 7.89
C VAL A 506 26.17 4.19 7.64
N ASN A 507 27.25 3.99 8.41
CA ASN A 507 28.44 4.86 8.43
C ASN A 507 28.09 6.35 8.62
N GLY A 508 27.16 6.63 9.55
CA GLY A 508 26.71 8.00 9.85
C GLY A 508 25.81 8.63 8.79
N ARG A 509 25.35 7.87 7.79
CA ARG A 509 24.41 8.33 6.75
C ARG A 509 23.05 7.68 6.92
N LEU A 510 22.00 8.42 6.52
CA LEU A 510 20.61 8.02 6.62
C LEU A 510 20.29 6.79 5.75
N GLY A 511 20.03 5.64 6.36
CA GLY A 511 19.62 4.41 5.68
C GLY A 511 18.37 3.79 6.32
N ALA A 512 18.11 2.53 5.97
CA ALA A 512 17.02 1.71 6.50
C ALA A 512 17.54 0.33 6.91
N GLY A 513 16.90 -0.27 7.91
CA GLY A 513 17.36 -1.53 8.51
C GLY A 513 16.23 -2.39 9.07
N SER A 514 15.01 -2.21 8.57
CA SER A 514 13.83 -2.96 9.01
C SER A 514 13.54 -4.17 8.12
N TYR A 515 13.01 -5.24 8.71
CA TYR A 515 12.36 -6.32 7.98
C TYR A 515 11.05 -5.87 7.33
N SER A 516 10.59 -6.59 6.30
CA SER A 516 9.34 -6.32 5.59
C SER A 516 8.14 -6.26 6.54
N SER A 517 7.28 -5.24 6.41
CA SER A 517 6.09 -5.08 7.27
C SER A 517 4.82 -5.58 6.62
N THR A 518 4.83 -6.86 6.27
CA THR A 518 3.71 -7.56 5.64
C THR A 518 3.32 -8.72 6.53
N GLY A 519 2.03 -8.83 6.85
CA GLY A 519 1.52 -9.81 7.80
C GLY A 519 0.09 -10.25 7.49
N VAL A 520 -0.71 -10.45 8.53
CA VAL A 520 -2.13 -10.81 8.38
C VAL A 520 -2.86 -9.71 7.61
N GLY A 521 -3.54 -10.10 6.52
CA GLY A 521 -4.32 -9.20 5.69
C GLY A 521 -5.46 -8.52 6.45
N PHE A 522 -6.09 -7.51 5.82
CA PHE A 522 -7.15 -6.70 6.42
C PHE A 522 -8.31 -7.55 6.95
N ILE A 523 -8.45 -7.63 8.28
CA ILE A 523 -9.55 -8.32 8.97
C ILE A 523 -10.81 -7.45 8.96
N ASN A 524 -11.94 -8.06 8.59
CA ASN A 524 -13.24 -7.42 8.44
C ASN A 524 -13.98 -7.33 9.79
N MET A 525 -13.81 -6.22 10.50
CA MET A 525 -14.32 -6.05 11.87
C MET A 525 -15.86 -6.17 11.96
N PRO A 526 -16.65 -5.53 11.07
CA PRO A 526 -18.11 -5.65 11.10
C PRO A 526 -18.62 -7.05 10.79
N LYS A 527 -17.91 -7.81 9.95
CA LYS A 527 -18.30 -9.18 9.61
C LYS A 527 -18.20 -10.12 10.82
N VAL A 528 -17.29 -9.86 11.77
CA VAL A 528 -17.24 -10.60 13.03
C VAL A 528 -18.50 -10.33 13.87
N LEU A 529 -18.97 -9.08 13.94
CA LEU A 529 -20.24 -8.75 14.60
C LEU A 529 -21.44 -9.40 13.89
N GLU A 530 -21.44 -9.43 12.56
CA GLU A 530 -22.43 -10.18 11.79
C GLU A 530 -22.46 -11.65 12.22
N LEU A 531 -21.30 -12.31 12.36
CA LEU A 531 -21.25 -13.70 12.83
C LEU A 531 -21.75 -13.88 14.26
N VAL A 532 -21.55 -12.91 15.15
CA VAL A 532 -22.14 -12.94 16.51
C VAL A 532 -23.67 -12.92 16.44
N LEU A 533 -24.26 -12.03 15.65
CA LEU A 533 -25.71 -11.88 15.55
C LEU A 533 -26.42 -13.15 15.02
N TRP A 534 -25.70 -13.97 14.24
CA TRP A 534 -26.16 -15.26 13.70
C TRP A 534 -25.45 -16.48 14.31
N ASP A 535 -24.93 -16.34 15.54
CA ASP A 535 -24.39 -17.44 16.35
C ASP A 535 -23.37 -18.32 15.60
N GLY A 536 -22.44 -17.65 14.92
CA GLY A 536 -21.31 -18.25 14.19
C GLY A 536 -21.61 -18.62 12.74
N VAL A 537 -22.81 -18.35 12.22
CA VAL A 537 -23.20 -18.62 10.82
C VAL A 537 -23.16 -17.34 10.00
N ASP A 538 -22.48 -17.37 8.86
CA ASP A 538 -22.52 -16.27 7.89
C ASP A 538 -23.91 -16.23 7.21
N PRO A 539 -24.74 -15.19 7.44
CA PRO A 539 -26.06 -15.11 6.84
C PRO A 539 -26.03 -14.95 5.32
N ARG A 540 -24.93 -14.47 4.73
CA ARG A 540 -24.77 -14.34 3.26
C ARG A 540 -24.54 -15.70 2.60
N THR A 541 -23.61 -16.50 3.14
CA THR A 541 -23.17 -17.76 2.52
C THR A 541 -23.77 -19.01 3.15
N LYS A 542 -24.40 -18.87 4.32
CA LYS A 542 -24.90 -19.96 5.18
C LYS A 542 -23.80 -20.88 5.74
N VAL A 543 -22.52 -20.53 5.56
CA VAL A 543 -21.39 -21.26 6.12
C VAL A 543 -21.33 -21.04 7.63
N ARG A 544 -21.19 -22.12 8.41
CA ARG A 544 -20.86 -22.04 9.83
C ARG A 544 -19.37 -21.79 9.99
N VAL A 545 -19.00 -20.58 10.36
CA VAL A 545 -17.61 -20.14 10.56
C VAL A 545 -17.16 -20.49 11.97
N PHE A 546 -18.01 -20.27 12.97
CA PHE A 546 -17.71 -20.55 14.37
C PHE A 546 -18.71 -21.55 14.95
N PRO A 547 -18.29 -22.33 15.96
CA PRO A 547 -19.23 -22.93 16.89
C PRO A 547 -20.12 -21.86 17.53
N PRO A 548 -21.34 -22.20 17.96
CA PRO A 548 -22.19 -21.31 18.73
C PRO A 548 -21.43 -20.63 19.88
N HIS A 549 -21.59 -19.32 20.05
CA HIS A 549 -20.95 -18.60 21.16
C HIS A 549 -21.63 -18.89 22.50
N GLY A 550 -22.85 -19.47 22.48
CA GLY A 550 -23.55 -19.94 23.67
C GLY A 550 -24.15 -18.81 24.53
N SER A 551 -24.19 -17.59 24.02
CA SER A 551 -24.81 -16.43 24.66
C SER A 551 -26.20 -16.18 24.10
N LYS A 552 -27.12 -15.70 24.92
CA LYS A 552 -28.46 -15.29 24.48
C LYS A 552 -28.51 -13.86 23.96
N LEU A 553 -27.44 -13.08 24.20
CA LEU A 553 -27.33 -11.67 23.82
C LEU A 553 -28.44 -10.81 24.48
N GLU A 554 -28.76 -11.08 25.75
CA GLU A 554 -29.77 -10.35 26.52
C GLU A 554 -29.29 -8.94 26.94
N THR A 555 -27.97 -8.73 27.01
CA THR A 555 -27.36 -7.42 27.28
C THR A 555 -26.30 -7.02 26.25
N TYR A 556 -25.97 -5.73 26.21
CA TYR A 556 -24.89 -5.21 25.36
C TYR A 556 -23.54 -5.86 25.71
N GLU A 557 -23.26 -6.06 26.99
CA GLU A 557 -22.01 -6.67 27.48
C GLU A 557 -21.90 -8.14 27.11
N GLU A 558 -23.02 -8.86 27.01
CA GLU A 558 -23.04 -10.22 26.47
C GLU A 558 -22.69 -10.24 24.98
N LEU A 559 -23.25 -9.30 24.20
CA LEU A 559 -22.95 -9.16 22.78
C LEU A 559 -21.50 -8.75 22.55
N TYR A 560 -20.99 -7.77 23.29
CA TYR A 560 -19.61 -7.33 23.16
C TYR A 560 -18.62 -8.44 23.55
N ARG A 561 -18.90 -9.20 24.61
CA ARG A 561 -18.07 -10.37 24.99
C ARG A 561 -18.08 -11.47 23.93
N ALA A 562 -19.23 -11.74 23.31
CA ALA A 562 -19.31 -12.70 22.20
C ALA A 562 -18.48 -12.23 20.99
N TRP A 563 -18.52 -10.93 20.68
CA TRP A 563 -17.65 -10.34 19.65
C TRP A 563 -16.17 -10.47 20.00
N GLN A 564 -15.78 -10.12 21.24
CA GLN A 564 -14.40 -10.27 21.72
C GLN A 564 -13.91 -11.71 21.58
N GLN A 565 -14.72 -12.70 21.96
CA GLN A 565 -14.39 -14.12 21.83
C GLN A 565 -14.08 -14.51 20.37
N TYR A 566 -15.01 -14.23 19.44
CA TYR A 566 -14.78 -14.55 18.03
C TYR A 566 -13.62 -13.76 17.45
N PHE A 567 -13.47 -12.48 17.81
CA PHE A 567 -12.39 -11.65 17.30
C PHE A 567 -11.01 -12.12 17.77
N TYR A 568 -10.87 -12.51 19.03
CA TYR A 568 -9.64 -13.16 19.55
C TYR A 568 -9.28 -14.40 18.73
N GLU A 569 -10.27 -15.24 18.44
CA GLU A 569 -10.05 -16.44 17.65
C GLU A 569 -9.68 -16.13 16.20
N VAL A 570 -10.27 -15.11 15.57
CA VAL A 570 -9.90 -14.65 14.22
C VAL A 570 -8.44 -14.22 14.17
N VAL A 571 -8.03 -13.32 15.08
CA VAL A 571 -6.67 -12.77 15.08
C VAL A 571 -5.64 -13.88 15.32
N THR A 572 -5.83 -14.68 16.37
CA THR A 572 -4.87 -15.72 16.75
C THR A 572 -4.73 -16.79 15.67
N VAL A 573 -5.83 -17.26 15.08
CA VAL A 573 -5.77 -18.26 13.99
C VAL A 573 -5.07 -17.70 12.76
N PHE A 574 -5.33 -16.45 12.37
CA PHE A 574 -4.65 -15.88 11.21
C PHE A 574 -3.16 -15.65 11.44
N GLU A 575 -2.74 -15.20 12.64
CA GLU A 575 -1.33 -15.02 13.00
C GLU A 575 -0.58 -16.37 13.08
N GLU A 576 -1.17 -17.39 13.71
CA GLU A 576 -0.63 -18.75 13.76
C GLU A 576 -0.47 -19.35 12.36
N MET A 577 -1.50 -19.22 11.53
CA MET A 577 -1.47 -19.64 10.13
C MET A 577 -0.41 -18.91 9.34
N TYR A 578 -0.30 -17.58 9.48
CA TYR A 578 0.71 -16.79 8.80
C TYR A 578 2.11 -17.27 9.17
N ASN A 579 2.40 -17.46 10.46
CA ASN A 579 3.70 -17.91 10.93
C ASN A 579 4.09 -19.25 10.30
N LEU A 580 3.18 -20.23 10.31
CA LEU A 580 3.40 -21.55 9.73
C LEU A 580 3.71 -21.45 8.23
N LYS A 581 2.91 -20.67 7.50
CA LYS A 581 3.07 -20.44 6.06
C LYS A 581 4.37 -19.71 5.74
N ALA A 582 4.65 -18.60 6.42
CA ALA A 582 5.83 -17.77 6.18
C ALA A 582 7.14 -18.54 6.40
N ALA A 583 7.27 -19.24 7.53
CA ALA A 583 8.46 -20.02 7.84
C ALA A 583 8.73 -21.12 6.81
N ALA A 584 7.68 -21.73 6.24
CA ALA A 584 7.82 -22.77 5.24
C ALA A 584 8.38 -22.28 3.89
N MET A 585 8.27 -20.98 3.59
CA MET A 585 8.69 -20.40 2.30
C MET A 585 10.12 -19.88 2.27
N PHE A 586 10.82 -19.81 3.42
CA PHE A 586 12.16 -19.21 3.56
C PHE A 586 13.27 -19.89 2.75
N ASN A 587 12.99 -20.88 1.90
CA ASN A 587 13.99 -21.49 1.01
C ASN A 587 13.55 -21.45 -0.48
N ILE A 588 12.44 -20.80 -0.80
CA ILE A 588 11.86 -20.76 -2.15
C ILE A 588 12.18 -19.41 -2.81
N ASP A 589 11.79 -18.31 -2.15
CA ASP A 589 11.84 -16.95 -2.68
C ASP A 589 12.63 -16.00 -1.78
N ASN A 590 13.81 -16.43 -1.32
CA ASN A 590 14.68 -15.61 -0.45
C ASN A 590 15.03 -14.24 -1.06
N PRO A 591 15.02 -13.15 -0.26
CA PRO A 591 15.61 -11.86 -0.61
C PRO A 591 17.14 -11.95 -0.51
N ILE A 592 17.86 -11.88 -1.61
CA ILE A 592 19.33 -11.91 -1.64
C ILE A 592 19.85 -10.52 -1.99
N PHE A 593 19.46 -9.97 -3.14
CA PHE A 593 19.87 -8.62 -3.52
C PHE A 593 19.26 -7.59 -2.57
N TYR A 594 17.98 -7.75 -2.24
CA TYR A 594 17.34 -6.88 -1.27
C TYR A 594 18.05 -6.93 0.09
N SER A 595 18.34 -8.13 0.60
CA SER A 595 19.13 -8.29 1.83
C SER A 595 20.49 -7.60 1.75
N ALA A 596 21.18 -7.69 0.61
CA ALA A 596 22.49 -7.05 0.43
C ALA A 596 22.47 -5.52 0.61
N LEU A 597 21.31 -4.89 0.41
CA LEU A 597 21.12 -3.46 0.58
C LEU A 597 20.80 -3.07 2.03
N MET A 598 20.20 -3.98 2.80
CA MET A 598 19.63 -3.66 4.12
C MET A 598 20.64 -3.77 5.25
N ALA A 599 20.56 -2.83 6.19
CA ALA A 599 21.31 -2.88 7.44
C ALA A 599 20.70 -3.98 8.34
N ASP A 600 21.43 -4.99 8.85
CA ASP A 600 22.87 -5.27 8.79
C ASP A 600 23.14 -6.67 8.18
N CYS A 601 22.42 -7.03 7.13
CA CYS A 601 22.41 -8.39 6.56
C CYS A 601 23.80 -8.88 6.13
N ILE A 602 24.58 -8.07 5.40
CA ILE A 602 25.96 -8.43 5.01
C ILE A 602 26.84 -8.62 6.24
N GLU A 603 26.71 -7.77 7.25
CA GLU A 603 27.51 -7.85 8.47
C GLU A 603 27.22 -9.15 9.24
N LYS A 604 25.93 -9.50 9.36
CA LYS A 604 25.48 -10.70 10.09
C LYS A 604 25.70 -12.00 9.30
N GLY A 605 25.76 -11.92 7.98
CA GLY A 605 25.79 -13.09 7.09
C GLY A 605 24.45 -13.79 6.98
N LEU A 606 23.35 -13.04 7.10
CA LEU A 606 21.98 -13.56 7.11
C LEU A 606 21.10 -12.72 6.20
N ASP A 607 20.24 -13.38 5.43
CA ASP A 607 19.19 -12.70 4.69
C ASP A 607 18.08 -12.19 5.63
N MET A 608 17.23 -11.31 5.12
CA MET A 608 16.16 -10.67 5.88
C MET A 608 15.18 -11.68 6.50
N ASP A 609 14.85 -12.78 5.83
CA ASP A 609 13.92 -13.80 6.34
C ASP A 609 14.52 -14.62 7.49
N ARG A 610 15.82 -14.50 7.73
CA ARG A 610 16.54 -15.16 8.81
C ARG A 610 17.01 -14.18 9.88
N GLY A 611 16.38 -13.01 9.97
CA GLY A 611 16.67 -12.00 10.99
C GLY A 611 17.93 -11.16 10.70
N GLY A 612 18.33 -11.05 9.44
CA GLY A 612 19.50 -10.27 9.02
C GLY A 612 19.35 -8.76 9.20
N CYS A 613 18.10 -8.24 9.23
CA CYS A 613 17.85 -6.82 9.44
C CYS A 613 18.25 -6.38 10.86
N ARG A 614 18.55 -5.09 11.03
CA ARG A 614 18.80 -4.49 12.34
C ARG A 614 17.56 -4.59 13.23
N TYR A 615 16.39 -4.34 12.66
CA TYR A 615 15.09 -4.38 13.32
C TYR A 615 14.15 -5.37 12.62
N ASN A 616 13.57 -6.32 13.36
CA ASN A 616 12.82 -7.43 12.79
C ASN A 616 11.37 -7.52 13.30
N ARG A 617 11.03 -6.84 14.41
CA ARG A 617 9.64 -6.79 14.93
C ARG A 617 8.73 -5.90 14.06
N THR A 618 8.38 -6.40 12.89
CA THR A 618 7.69 -5.63 11.84
C THR A 618 6.48 -6.34 11.25
N LEU A 619 6.23 -7.61 11.61
CA LEU A 619 5.06 -8.36 11.16
C LEU A 619 3.78 -7.82 11.82
N THR A 620 2.79 -7.52 10.97
CA THR A 620 1.63 -6.71 11.36
C THR A 620 0.31 -7.42 11.15
N THR A 621 -0.66 -7.12 12.01
CA THR A 621 -2.05 -7.53 11.82
C THR A 621 -2.87 -6.32 11.41
N TRP A 622 -3.52 -6.37 10.24
CA TRP A 622 -4.35 -5.27 9.72
C TRP A 622 -5.84 -5.48 9.99
N ILE A 623 -6.56 -4.38 10.24
CA ILE A 623 -8.02 -4.35 10.40
C ILE A 623 -8.67 -3.34 9.46
N THR A 624 -9.95 -3.53 9.15
CA THR A 624 -10.78 -2.59 8.39
C THR A 624 -12.22 -2.61 8.90
N GLY A 625 -12.89 -1.45 8.87
CA GLY A 625 -14.30 -1.31 9.26
C GLY A 625 -14.53 -1.08 10.74
N GLN A 626 -13.50 -0.71 11.51
CA GLN A 626 -13.61 -0.37 12.93
C GLN A 626 -14.62 0.76 13.21
N VAL A 627 -14.72 1.75 12.31
CA VAL A 627 -15.71 2.84 12.44
C VAL A 627 -17.13 2.31 12.25
N ASN A 628 -17.36 1.44 11.27
CA ASN A 628 -18.67 0.79 11.09
C ASN A 628 -19.02 -0.11 12.27
N LEU A 629 -18.04 -0.83 12.83
CA LEU A 629 -18.24 -1.65 14.02
C LEU A 629 -18.64 -0.77 15.22
N ALA A 630 -17.89 0.28 15.52
CA ALA A 630 -18.19 1.20 16.62
C ALA A 630 -19.57 1.85 16.45
N ASN A 631 -19.89 2.34 15.25
CA ASN A 631 -21.21 2.90 14.95
C ASN A 631 -22.34 1.86 15.07
N SER A 632 -22.08 0.60 14.69
CA SER A 632 -23.06 -0.49 14.81
C SER A 632 -23.30 -0.86 16.27
N LEU A 633 -22.24 -0.97 17.07
CA LEU A 633 -22.32 -1.22 18.51
C LEU A 633 -23.04 -0.08 19.22
N ALA A 634 -22.74 1.19 18.88
CA ALA A 634 -23.44 2.35 19.44
C ALA A 634 -24.94 2.34 19.11
N SER A 635 -25.30 1.99 17.88
CA SER A 635 -26.69 1.86 17.45
C SER A 635 -27.42 0.73 18.19
N ILE A 636 -26.79 -0.45 18.33
CA ILE A 636 -27.38 -1.59 19.05
C ILE A 636 -27.53 -1.25 20.53
N LYS A 637 -26.48 -0.73 21.17
CA LYS A 637 -26.49 -0.34 22.60
C LYS A 637 -27.64 0.63 22.89
N LYS A 638 -27.75 1.70 22.10
CA LYS A 638 -28.81 2.71 22.26
C LYS A 638 -30.18 2.15 21.94
N ASN A 639 -30.38 1.63 20.74
CA ASN A 639 -31.72 1.34 20.21
C ASN A 639 -32.30 0.01 20.72
N VAL A 640 -31.48 -0.99 20.97
CA VAL A 640 -31.94 -2.33 21.41
C VAL A 640 -31.95 -2.43 22.93
N TYR A 641 -30.83 -2.09 23.59
CA TYR A 641 -30.64 -2.38 25.01
C TYR A 641 -31.06 -1.24 25.95
N GLU A 642 -30.73 0.02 25.60
CA GLU A 642 -31.02 1.19 26.46
C GLU A 642 -32.44 1.73 26.25
N GLU A 643 -32.77 2.17 25.03
CA GLU A 643 -34.04 2.82 24.71
C GLU A 643 -35.13 1.83 24.28
N ARG A 644 -34.74 0.60 23.91
CA ARG A 644 -35.66 -0.48 23.50
C ARG A 644 -36.63 -0.06 22.40
N ASN A 645 -36.14 0.72 21.44
CA ASN A 645 -36.89 1.20 20.28
C ASN A 645 -37.35 0.05 19.36
N PHE A 646 -36.62 -1.07 19.37
CA PHE A 646 -36.90 -2.35 18.72
C PHE A 646 -36.05 -3.46 19.37
N THR A 647 -36.42 -4.72 19.13
CA THR A 647 -35.72 -5.92 19.62
C THR A 647 -34.54 -6.30 18.73
N LEU A 648 -33.65 -7.16 19.24
CA LEU A 648 -32.52 -7.68 18.46
C LEU A 648 -32.99 -8.51 17.25
N ASP A 649 -34.10 -9.25 17.38
CA ASP A 649 -34.66 -10.04 16.28
C ASP A 649 -35.29 -9.15 15.19
N GLU A 650 -35.97 -8.07 15.57
CA GLU A 650 -36.46 -7.07 14.62
C GLU A 650 -35.29 -6.41 13.86
N LEU A 651 -34.18 -6.10 14.54
CA LEU A 651 -32.97 -5.61 13.90
C LEU A 651 -32.41 -6.64 12.91
N LYS A 652 -32.21 -7.90 13.32
CA LYS A 652 -31.69 -8.97 12.45
C LYS A 652 -32.56 -9.15 11.21
N ASN A 653 -33.89 -9.09 11.36
CA ASN A 653 -34.82 -9.13 10.24
C ASN A 653 -34.65 -7.93 9.29
N ALA A 654 -34.45 -6.72 9.83
CA ALA A 654 -34.17 -5.54 9.03
C ALA A 654 -32.83 -5.65 8.28
N LEU A 655 -31.78 -6.18 8.92
CA LEU A 655 -30.45 -6.33 8.31
C LEU A 655 -30.43 -7.32 7.14
N ILE A 656 -31.07 -8.49 7.31
CA ILE A 656 -31.08 -9.52 6.24
C ILE A 656 -31.93 -9.09 5.03
N ASN A 657 -32.95 -8.26 5.26
CA ASN A 657 -33.76 -7.64 4.20
C ASN A 657 -33.21 -6.27 3.78
N ASN A 658 -31.98 -5.94 4.17
CA ASN A 658 -31.26 -4.74 3.76
C ASN A 658 -32.08 -3.44 3.92
N PHE A 659 -32.87 -3.35 4.98
CA PHE A 659 -33.77 -2.23 5.27
C PHE A 659 -34.77 -1.88 4.14
N GLY A 660 -35.09 -2.82 3.26
CA GLY A 660 -35.98 -2.61 2.11
C GLY A 660 -35.29 -2.02 0.88
N TYR A 661 -33.95 -2.10 0.81
CA TYR A 661 -33.15 -1.71 -0.34
C TYR A 661 -32.59 -2.93 -1.08
N ARG A 662 -32.22 -2.75 -2.34
CA ARG A 662 -31.43 -3.76 -3.07
C ARG A 662 -29.95 -3.67 -2.74
N SER A 663 -29.23 -4.78 -2.89
CA SER A 663 -27.80 -4.83 -2.60
C SER A 663 -27.00 -3.99 -3.62
N ALA A 664 -25.86 -3.44 -3.19
CA ALA A 664 -24.99 -2.64 -4.06
C ALA A 664 -24.45 -3.42 -5.26
N LEU A 665 -24.21 -4.74 -5.10
CA LEU A 665 -23.76 -5.62 -6.17
C LEU A 665 -24.84 -5.77 -7.26
N GLU A 666 -26.12 -5.71 -6.89
CA GLU A 666 -27.22 -5.74 -7.86
C GLU A 666 -27.46 -4.40 -8.54
N THR A 667 -27.35 -3.29 -7.80
CA THR A 667 -27.63 -1.94 -8.34
C THR A 667 -26.42 -1.31 -9.03
N SER A 668 -25.21 -1.82 -8.78
CA SER A 668 -23.93 -1.20 -9.17
C SER A 668 -23.77 0.23 -8.63
N GLN A 669 -24.34 0.51 -7.46
CA GLN A 669 -24.23 1.77 -6.72
C GLN A 669 -23.66 1.49 -5.34
N PHE A 670 -22.45 1.98 -5.05
CA PHE A 670 -21.67 1.54 -3.89
C PHE A 670 -21.58 2.56 -2.75
N SER A 671 -22.40 3.61 -2.79
CA SER A 671 -22.52 4.61 -1.72
C SER A 671 -23.97 4.73 -1.22
N LEU A 672 -24.16 5.20 0.02
CA LEU A 672 -25.50 5.53 0.55
C LEU A 672 -26.20 6.66 -0.23
N LEU A 673 -25.43 7.56 -0.86
CA LEU A 673 -25.94 8.71 -1.60
C LEU A 673 -26.85 8.32 -2.76
N ASP A 674 -26.53 7.22 -3.44
CA ASP A 674 -27.13 6.88 -4.73
C ASP A 674 -28.22 5.80 -4.61
N GLN A 675 -28.44 5.27 -3.40
CA GLN A 675 -29.32 4.13 -3.11
C GLN A 675 -30.81 4.51 -3.03
N LYS A 676 -31.68 3.60 -3.48
CA LYS A 676 -33.13 3.79 -3.50
C LYS A 676 -33.84 2.65 -2.77
N ARG A 677 -34.78 3.02 -1.89
CA ARG A 677 -35.58 2.07 -1.13
C ARG A 677 -36.75 1.56 -1.98
N GLU A 678 -37.02 0.27 -1.92
CA GLU A 678 -38.15 -0.37 -2.62
C GLU A 678 -39.39 -0.50 -1.73
N THR A 679 -39.20 -0.67 -0.42
CA THR A 679 -40.29 -0.79 0.57
C THR A 679 -39.95 -0.08 1.87
N ASP A 680 -40.94 0.57 2.48
CA ASP A 680 -40.80 1.29 3.74
C ASP A 680 -40.99 0.43 5.00
N GLU A 681 -41.15 -0.89 4.86
CA GLU A 681 -41.36 -1.82 5.98
C GLU A 681 -40.34 -1.65 7.11
N TRP A 682 -39.06 -1.44 6.78
CA TRP A 682 -37.97 -1.26 7.74
C TRP A 682 -37.49 0.20 7.88
N ALA A 683 -38.23 1.16 7.30
CA ALA A 683 -37.86 2.58 7.26
C ALA A 683 -37.56 3.16 8.64
N ARG A 684 -38.38 2.81 9.64
CA ARG A 684 -38.24 3.28 11.02
C ARG A 684 -36.95 2.75 11.64
N ILE A 685 -36.69 1.45 11.56
CA ILE A 685 -35.49 0.82 12.14
C ILE A 685 -34.25 1.42 11.48
N HIS A 686 -34.26 1.54 10.15
CA HIS A 686 -33.16 2.15 9.40
C HIS A 686 -32.87 3.59 9.83
N SER A 687 -33.90 4.44 9.94
CA SER A 687 -33.75 5.83 10.41
C SER A 687 -33.15 5.88 11.82
N LEU A 688 -33.59 5.03 12.76
CA LEU A 688 -33.04 4.95 14.11
C LEU A 688 -31.58 4.47 14.13
N CYS A 689 -31.23 3.51 13.27
CA CYS A 689 -29.85 3.04 13.10
C CYS A 689 -28.94 4.16 12.58
N VAL A 690 -29.35 4.87 11.53
CA VAL A 690 -28.60 6.00 10.94
C VAL A 690 -28.45 7.14 11.95
N ASN A 691 -29.50 7.47 12.70
CA ASN A 691 -29.54 8.60 13.63
C ASN A 691 -28.92 8.30 15.02
N ALA A 692 -28.54 7.06 15.33
CA ALA A 692 -27.75 6.76 16.53
C ALA A 692 -26.40 7.53 16.50
N PRO A 693 -25.76 7.79 17.65
CA PRO A 693 -24.44 8.42 17.70
C PRO A 693 -23.43 7.82 16.70
N LYS A 694 -22.67 8.67 16.02
CA LYS A 694 -21.69 8.28 14.99
C LYS A 694 -20.32 8.86 15.28
N TYR A 695 -19.30 8.02 15.18
CA TYR A 695 -17.89 8.37 15.31
C TYR A 695 -17.53 9.54 14.38
N GLY A 696 -16.63 10.42 14.83
CA GLY A 696 -16.20 11.59 14.06
C GLY A 696 -16.97 12.87 14.36
N ASN A 697 -17.71 12.90 15.46
CA ASN A 697 -18.55 14.04 15.85
C ASN A 697 -18.19 14.63 17.21
N ASP A 698 -17.06 14.21 17.81
CA ASP A 698 -16.68 14.57 19.19
C ASP A 698 -17.79 14.17 20.18
N ASP A 699 -18.33 12.96 20.00
CA ASP A 699 -19.42 12.39 20.81
C ASP A 699 -18.87 11.25 21.67
N PRO A 700 -18.70 11.48 22.99
CA PRO A 700 -18.13 10.49 23.91
C PRO A 700 -18.87 9.15 23.90
N TYR A 701 -20.16 9.10 23.53
CA TYR A 701 -20.91 7.85 23.54
C TYR A 701 -20.34 6.79 22.58
N VAL A 702 -20.00 7.21 21.36
CA VAL A 702 -19.49 6.33 20.31
C VAL A 702 -17.98 6.36 20.23
N ASP A 703 -17.34 7.47 20.62
CA ASP A 703 -15.90 7.59 20.68
C ASP A 703 -15.31 6.62 21.73
N GLU A 704 -15.92 6.49 22.92
CA GLU A 704 -15.47 5.47 23.90
C GLU A 704 -15.67 4.04 23.38
N ILE A 705 -16.74 3.76 22.63
CA ILE A 705 -16.93 2.43 22.00
C ILE A 705 -15.86 2.15 20.94
N TYR A 706 -15.52 3.15 20.12
CA TYR A 706 -14.43 3.04 19.15
C TYR A 706 -13.10 2.74 19.85
N LYS A 707 -12.81 3.47 20.94
CA LYS A 707 -11.62 3.27 21.75
C LYS A 707 -11.57 1.85 22.33
N ASP A 708 -12.65 1.38 22.94
CA ASP A 708 -12.72 0.02 23.52
C ASP A 708 -12.41 -1.07 22.48
N VAL A 709 -12.98 -0.95 21.27
CA VAL A 709 -12.75 -1.90 20.17
C VAL A 709 -11.29 -1.93 19.74
N ILE A 710 -10.68 -0.74 19.58
CA ILE A 710 -9.31 -0.60 19.08
C ILE A 710 -8.29 -0.99 20.14
N GLU A 711 -8.50 -0.63 21.41
CA GLU A 711 -7.63 -1.05 22.51
C GLU A 711 -7.71 -2.57 22.76
N TYR A 712 -8.90 -3.18 22.62
CA TYR A 712 -9.02 -4.64 22.68
C TYR A 712 -8.18 -5.31 21.58
N TRP A 713 -8.28 -4.83 20.33
CA TRP A 713 -7.45 -5.35 19.25
C TRP A 713 -5.95 -5.17 19.52
N ARG A 714 -5.53 -3.99 19.99
CA ARG A 714 -4.14 -3.70 20.41
C ARG A 714 -3.63 -4.71 21.44
N ASP A 715 -4.48 -5.15 22.37
CA ASP A 715 -4.13 -6.11 23.42
C ASP A 715 -4.10 -7.57 22.94
N VAL A 716 -4.89 -7.91 21.92
CA VAL A 716 -4.96 -9.27 21.34
C VAL A 716 -3.79 -9.56 20.41
N VAL A 717 -3.41 -8.61 19.54
CA VAL A 717 -2.34 -8.83 18.55
C VAL A 717 -1.02 -9.35 19.14
N PRO A 718 -0.45 -8.80 20.24
CA PRO A 718 0.83 -9.26 20.75
C PRO A 718 0.79 -10.63 21.47
N GLN A 719 -0.37 -11.29 21.55
CA GLN A 719 -0.52 -12.59 22.22
C GLN A 719 0.14 -13.74 21.44
N VAL A 720 0.22 -13.63 20.11
CA VAL A 720 1.01 -14.53 19.27
C VAL A 720 2.41 -13.96 19.08
N LYS A 721 3.41 -14.84 19.01
CA LYS A 721 4.77 -14.47 18.62
C LYS A 721 4.98 -14.80 17.15
N ASP A 722 5.63 -13.90 16.43
CA ASP A 722 5.95 -14.03 15.02
C ASP A 722 7.06 -15.05 14.74
N VAL A 723 7.40 -15.24 13.47
CA VAL A 723 8.46 -16.17 13.01
C VAL A 723 9.86 -15.84 13.55
N PHE A 724 10.07 -14.65 14.11
CA PHE A 724 11.31 -14.22 14.77
C PHE A 724 11.22 -14.28 16.30
N GLY A 725 10.11 -14.80 16.85
CA GLY A 725 9.85 -14.87 18.28
C GLY A 725 9.49 -13.54 18.91
N ARG A 726 9.09 -12.52 18.13
CA ARG A 726 8.69 -11.20 18.59
C ARG A 726 7.16 -11.08 18.64
N PRO A 727 6.57 -10.25 19.51
CA PRO A 727 5.13 -10.03 19.47
C PRO A 727 4.73 -9.33 18.16
N TRP A 728 3.63 -9.79 17.55
CA TRP A 728 3.00 -9.13 16.41
C TRP A 728 2.65 -7.67 16.70
N VAL A 729 2.49 -6.88 15.63
CA VAL A 729 2.30 -5.42 15.71
C VAL A 729 0.93 -5.00 15.16
N PRO A 730 0.14 -4.19 15.90
CA PRO A 730 -1.14 -3.69 15.41
C PRO A 730 -0.93 -2.55 14.39
N CYS A 731 -1.57 -2.66 13.22
CA CYS A 731 -1.52 -1.67 12.15
C CYS A 731 -2.91 -1.39 11.56
N GLN A 732 -3.26 -0.12 11.30
CA GLN A 732 -4.63 0.24 10.89
C GLN A 732 -4.67 1.25 9.73
N LEU A 733 -5.14 0.76 8.58
CA LEU A 733 -5.45 1.51 7.35
C LEU A 733 -6.41 0.66 6.50
N SER A 734 -6.79 1.13 5.30
CA SER A 734 -7.69 0.33 4.42
C SER A 734 -7.16 0.08 3.01
N VAL A 735 -6.30 0.93 2.46
CA VAL A 735 -6.00 0.90 1.01
C VAL A 735 -7.30 0.95 0.19
N ALA A 736 -7.67 -0.12 -0.52
CA ALA A 736 -8.97 -0.30 -1.14
C ALA A 736 -9.78 -1.48 -0.56
N SER A 737 -9.31 -2.10 0.54
CA SER A 737 -9.96 -3.27 1.16
C SER A 737 -11.39 -2.98 1.61
N HIS A 738 -11.67 -1.73 2.02
CA HIS A 738 -13.00 -1.29 2.46
C HIS A 738 -14.08 -1.46 1.38
N GLY A 739 -13.71 -1.54 0.09
CA GLY A 739 -14.62 -1.92 -0.99
C GLY A 739 -15.01 -3.39 -0.90
N PRO A 740 -14.12 -4.34 -1.24
CA PRO A 740 -14.45 -5.77 -1.25
C PRO A 740 -14.89 -6.34 0.10
N LEU A 741 -14.33 -5.86 1.22
CA LEU A 741 -14.77 -6.29 2.55
C LEU A 741 -16.20 -5.81 2.86
N GLY A 742 -16.57 -4.60 2.43
CA GLY A 742 -17.95 -4.11 2.54
C GLY A 742 -18.93 -4.84 1.64
N GLN A 743 -18.47 -5.26 0.46
CA GLN A 743 -19.22 -6.07 -0.51
C GLN A 743 -19.54 -7.48 0.02
N ALA A 744 -18.71 -8.02 0.92
CA ALA A 744 -18.92 -9.31 1.56
C ALA A 744 -19.86 -9.30 2.79
N CYS A 745 -20.30 -8.12 3.23
CA CYS A 745 -21.16 -7.92 4.40
C CYS A 745 -22.62 -7.68 3.99
N ILE A 746 -23.57 -8.21 4.76
CA ILE A 746 -24.96 -7.77 4.71
C ILE A 746 -25.10 -6.36 5.33
N ALA A 747 -26.29 -5.79 5.37
CA ALA A 747 -26.49 -4.49 6.02
C ALA A 747 -26.04 -4.53 7.49
N SER A 748 -25.52 -3.41 8.02
CA SER A 748 -25.05 -3.30 9.40
C SER A 748 -25.88 -2.33 10.23
N ALA A 749 -25.81 -2.48 11.56
CA ALA A 749 -26.66 -1.76 12.50
C ALA A 749 -26.35 -0.25 12.58
N ASP A 750 -25.26 0.21 11.98
CA ASP A 750 -24.97 1.64 11.74
C ASP A 750 -25.83 2.27 10.64
N GLY A 751 -26.63 1.47 9.92
CA GLY A 751 -27.47 1.91 8.81
C GLY A 751 -26.81 1.75 7.44
N ARG A 752 -25.58 1.23 7.37
CA ARG A 752 -24.94 0.91 6.09
C ARG A 752 -25.68 -0.27 5.43
N LEU A 753 -25.95 -0.14 4.13
CA LEU A 753 -26.64 -1.16 3.33
C LEU A 753 -25.70 -2.26 2.85
N ALA A 754 -26.26 -3.43 2.55
CA ALA A 754 -25.57 -4.61 2.05
C ALA A 754 -24.82 -4.30 0.74
N GLY A 755 -23.57 -4.74 0.67
CA GLY A 755 -22.74 -4.57 -0.51
C GLY A 755 -22.01 -3.21 -0.63
N LEU A 756 -22.37 -2.20 0.16
CA LEU A 756 -21.70 -0.89 0.13
C LEU A 756 -20.28 -0.98 0.68
N THR A 757 -19.45 0.02 0.41
CA THR A 757 -18.12 0.08 1.03
C THR A 757 -18.23 0.23 2.55
N LEU A 758 -17.22 -0.26 3.28
CA LEU A 758 -16.96 0.15 4.66
C LEU A 758 -16.41 1.57 4.69
N ALA A 759 -16.31 2.16 5.88
CA ALA A 759 -15.57 3.39 6.11
C ALA A 759 -14.13 3.22 5.62
N ASP A 760 -13.62 4.25 4.95
CA ASP A 760 -12.26 4.24 4.45
C ASP A 760 -11.27 4.50 5.58
N ALA A 761 -9.99 4.27 5.29
CA ALA A 761 -8.89 4.46 6.22
C ALA A 761 -9.10 3.69 7.55
N ALA A 762 -8.72 4.30 8.67
CA ALA A 762 -8.91 3.73 10.00
C ALA A 762 -9.77 4.60 10.90
N GLN A 763 -9.60 5.92 10.76
CA GLN A 763 -10.22 6.95 11.60
C GLN A 763 -11.08 7.92 10.78
N SER A 764 -11.34 7.64 9.50
CA SER A 764 -12.28 8.43 8.74
C SER A 764 -13.71 8.11 9.20
N PRO A 765 -14.55 9.12 9.47
CA PRO A 765 -15.97 8.91 9.69
C PRO A 765 -16.61 8.22 8.49
N TYR A 766 -17.65 7.42 8.71
CA TYR A 766 -18.39 6.84 7.60
C TYR A 766 -19.03 7.97 6.77
N PRO A 767 -18.96 7.96 5.43
CA PRO A 767 -19.40 9.10 4.62
C PRO A 767 -20.79 9.63 4.99
N GLY A 768 -20.89 10.95 5.20
CA GLY A 768 -22.13 11.63 5.55
C GLY A 768 -22.50 11.60 7.03
N THR A 769 -21.71 10.95 7.89
CA THR A 769 -22.01 10.82 9.34
C THR A 769 -21.33 11.88 10.20
N ASP A 770 -20.31 12.55 9.69
CA ASP A 770 -19.56 13.66 10.30
C ASP A 770 -20.26 15.01 10.09
N LEU A 771 -21.14 15.36 11.03
CA LEU A 771 -22.02 16.53 10.94
C LEU A 771 -21.48 17.76 11.70
N ASN A 772 -20.47 17.57 12.56
CA ASN A 772 -19.96 18.59 13.48
C ASN A 772 -18.66 19.29 13.02
N GLY A 773 -18.26 19.09 11.77
CA GLY A 773 -17.12 19.79 11.17
C GLY A 773 -15.77 19.08 11.36
N PRO A 774 -14.71 19.56 10.69
CA PRO A 774 -13.46 18.81 10.58
C PRO A 774 -12.76 18.68 11.93
N TYR A 775 -12.82 19.69 12.80
CA TYR A 775 -12.22 19.61 14.14
C TYR A 775 -12.88 18.57 15.05
N ALA A 776 -14.17 18.28 14.87
CA ALA A 776 -14.83 17.21 15.62
C ALA A 776 -14.29 15.84 15.19
N VAL A 777 -14.07 15.65 13.89
CA VAL A 777 -13.39 14.46 13.34
C VAL A 777 -11.99 14.34 13.95
N LEU A 778 -11.22 15.43 13.98
CA LEU A 778 -9.87 15.43 14.56
C LEU A 778 -9.88 15.08 16.05
N ASN A 779 -10.86 15.56 16.82
CA ASN A 779 -11.00 15.24 18.24
C ASN A 779 -11.32 13.76 18.46
N SER A 780 -12.31 13.21 17.76
CA SER A 780 -12.63 11.77 17.80
C SER A 780 -11.45 10.89 17.36
N ALA A 781 -10.59 11.38 16.46
CA ALA A 781 -9.41 10.66 16.03
C ALA A 781 -8.28 10.59 17.09
N VAL A 782 -8.17 11.56 18.00
CA VAL A 782 -7.08 11.61 19.00
C VAL A 782 -7.46 11.08 20.39
N ILE A 783 -8.57 10.34 20.49
CA ILE A 783 -9.00 9.68 21.74
C ILE A 783 -8.14 8.45 22.10
N ILE A 784 -7.33 7.97 21.16
CA ILE A 784 -6.35 6.89 21.34
C ILE A 784 -4.92 7.46 21.30
N ASP A 785 -3.95 6.79 21.92
CA ASP A 785 -2.53 7.10 21.72
C ASP A 785 -2.06 6.46 20.39
N HIS A 786 -1.79 7.30 19.39
CA HIS A 786 -1.41 6.82 18.06
C HIS A 786 -0.04 6.14 18.05
N SER A 787 0.81 6.38 19.05
CA SER A 787 2.14 5.77 19.16
C SER A 787 2.11 4.31 19.65
N ASP A 788 0.93 3.78 20.00
CA ASP A 788 0.73 2.37 20.33
C ASP A 788 0.52 1.47 19.09
N TYR A 789 0.42 2.08 17.91
CA TYR A 789 0.15 1.42 16.63
C TYR A 789 1.25 1.73 15.63
N GLN A 790 1.52 0.82 14.70
CA GLN A 790 2.47 1.12 13.63
C GLN A 790 2.00 2.26 12.74
N ASN A 791 0.69 2.45 12.60
CA ASN A 791 0.10 3.63 11.98
C ASN A 791 -1.37 3.77 12.35
N THR A 792 -1.92 4.92 11.98
CA THR A 792 -3.35 5.23 11.87
C THR A 792 -3.56 5.98 10.56
N GLN A 793 -4.79 6.00 10.02
CA GLN A 793 -5.07 6.69 8.77
C GLN A 793 -6.36 7.50 8.86
N LEU A 794 -6.28 8.79 8.50
CA LEU A 794 -7.41 9.69 8.30
C LEU A 794 -7.39 10.29 6.89
N ASN A 795 -8.54 10.29 6.23
CA ASN A 795 -8.80 11.00 4.97
C ASN A 795 -9.76 12.17 5.21
N LEU A 796 -9.50 13.31 4.57
CA LEU A 796 -10.44 14.42 4.47
C LEU A 796 -10.60 14.88 3.02
N LYS A 797 -11.81 15.30 2.63
CA LYS A 797 -12.06 15.92 1.32
C LYS A 797 -12.44 17.39 1.51
N VAL A 798 -11.62 18.29 0.99
CA VAL A 798 -11.84 19.74 1.09
C VAL A 798 -12.20 20.31 -0.27
N HIS A 799 -13.20 21.19 -0.30
CA HIS A 799 -13.58 21.88 -1.52
C HIS A 799 -12.52 22.92 -1.90
N PRO A 800 -12.11 23.07 -3.18
CA PRO A 800 -11.02 23.98 -3.56
C PRO A 800 -11.21 25.44 -3.11
N SER A 801 -12.46 25.90 -2.96
CA SER A 801 -12.76 27.27 -2.53
C SER A 801 -12.35 27.59 -1.10
N CYS A 802 -12.33 26.61 -0.18
CA CYS A 802 -12.08 26.87 1.24
C CYS A 802 -10.59 27.09 1.55
N ILE A 803 -9.71 26.62 0.66
CA ILE A 803 -8.25 26.73 0.78
C ILE A 803 -7.62 27.65 -0.29
N LYS A 804 -8.42 28.52 -0.91
CA LYS A 804 -7.97 29.43 -1.98
C LYS A 804 -6.98 30.50 -1.48
N GLY A 805 -5.96 30.79 -2.28
CA GLY A 805 -4.92 31.77 -2.00
C GLY A 805 -4.05 31.42 -0.79
N THR A 806 -3.14 32.33 -0.41
CA THR A 806 -2.20 32.12 0.70
C THR A 806 -2.90 31.97 2.06
N GLN A 807 -4.00 32.68 2.29
CA GLN A 807 -4.76 32.56 3.53
C GLN A 807 -5.42 31.18 3.65
N GLY A 808 -5.98 30.66 2.56
CA GLY A 808 -6.51 29.30 2.53
C GLY A 808 -5.43 28.24 2.75
N SER A 809 -4.22 28.45 2.20
CA SER A 809 -3.07 27.59 2.49
C SER A 809 -2.71 27.59 3.99
N ARG A 810 -2.72 28.76 4.64
CA ARG A 810 -2.46 28.84 6.10
C ARG A 810 -3.55 28.16 6.92
N LYS A 811 -4.82 28.30 6.56
CA LYS A 811 -5.92 27.59 7.23
C LYS A 811 -5.77 26.08 7.18
N LEU A 812 -5.43 25.54 6.00
CA LEU A 812 -5.18 24.09 5.87
C LEU A 812 -3.98 23.66 6.72
N LEU A 813 -2.91 24.47 6.75
CA LEU A 813 -1.76 24.20 7.61
C LEU A 813 -2.15 24.24 9.11
N GLU A 814 -2.95 25.20 9.54
CA GLU A 814 -3.44 25.29 10.93
C GLU A 814 -4.30 24.08 11.32
N LEU A 815 -5.16 23.59 10.42
CA LEU A 815 -5.92 22.35 10.63
C LEU A 815 -4.99 21.15 10.84
N ILE A 816 -3.98 21.00 9.97
CA ILE A 816 -2.97 19.93 10.10
C ILE A 816 -2.23 20.04 11.43
N LYS A 817 -1.75 21.24 11.77
CA LYS A 817 -1.04 21.46 13.05
C LYS A 817 -1.93 21.14 14.24
N ALA A 818 -3.20 21.55 14.22
CA ALA A 818 -4.14 21.27 15.30
C ALA A 818 -4.32 19.76 15.55
N TYR A 819 -4.28 18.95 14.49
CA TYR A 819 -4.31 17.48 14.61
C TYR A 819 -2.97 16.90 15.09
N MET A 820 -1.88 17.29 14.44
CA MET A 820 -0.55 16.74 14.72
C MET A 820 -0.06 17.12 16.12
N ASP A 821 -0.28 18.34 16.57
CA ASP A 821 0.16 18.82 17.87
C ASP A 821 -0.62 18.11 19.01
N LYS A 822 -1.84 17.63 18.74
CA LYS A 822 -2.64 16.77 19.64
C LYS A 822 -2.24 15.29 19.62
N GLY A 823 -1.26 14.89 18.80
CA GLY A 823 -0.79 13.50 18.73
C GLY A 823 -1.48 12.64 17.65
N GLY A 824 -2.26 13.25 16.76
CA GLY A 824 -2.72 12.56 15.55
C GLY A 824 -1.52 12.15 14.68
N TYR A 825 -1.51 10.92 14.15
CA TYR A 825 -0.39 10.42 13.38
C TYR A 825 -0.44 10.84 11.90
N HIS A 826 -1.56 10.70 11.20
CA HIS A 826 -1.58 10.89 9.75
C HIS A 826 -2.86 11.56 9.24
N ILE A 827 -2.72 12.48 8.28
CA ILE A 827 -3.83 13.05 7.53
C ILE A 827 -3.45 13.27 6.06
N GLN A 828 -4.40 13.03 5.15
CA GLN A 828 -4.26 13.31 3.71
C GLN A 828 -5.55 13.84 3.12
N PHE A 829 -5.44 14.53 1.99
CA PHE A 829 -6.53 15.34 1.47
C PHE A 829 -6.91 14.97 0.03
N ASN A 830 -8.20 14.93 -0.27
CA ASN A 830 -8.69 15.24 -1.60
C ASN A 830 -9.01 16.74 -1.67
N VAL A 831 -8.42 17.45 -2.64
CA VAL A 831 -8.80 18.84 -2.96
C VAL A 831 -9.53 18.83 -4.28
N VAL A 832 -10.85 18.69 -4.22
CA VAL A 832 -11.68 18.46 -5.41
C VAL A 832 -13.12 18.86 -5.14
N ASP A 833 -13.78 19.32 -6.19
CA ASP A 833 -15.22 19.53 -6.21
C ASP A 833 -15.91 18.22 -6.60
N THR A 834 -16.84 17.74 -5.78
CA THR A 834 -17.52 16.45 -6.00
C THR A 834 -18.27 16.41 -7.34
N ARG A 835 -18.70 17.56 -7.88
CA ARG A 835 -19.32 17.63 -9.22
C ARG A 835 -18.34 17.24 -10.33
N MET A 836 -17.07 17.61 -10.19
CA MET A 836 -16.01 17.20 -11.14
C MET A 836 -15.82 15.68 -11.14
N LEU A 837 -15.92 15.02 -9.97
CA LEU A 837 -15.79 13.57 -9.88
C LEU A 837 -16.98 12.84 -10.51
N ARG A 838 -18.20 13.36 -10.33
CA ARG A 838 -19.39 12.82 -11.00
C ARG A 838 -19.29 12.98 -12.52
N ASP A 839 -18.89 14.15 -13.01
CA ASP A 839 -18.66 14.37 -14.44
C ASP A 839 -17.57 13.43 -14.99
N ALA A 840 -16.50 13.21 -14.24
CA ALA A 840 -15.44 12.27 -14.63
C ALA A 840 -15.88 10.79 -14.60
N GLN A 841 -16.93 10.45 -13.86
CA GLN A 841 -17.53 9.11 -13.88
C GLN A 841 -18.43 8.92 -15.11
N ASP A 842 -19.18 9.96 -15.50
CA ASP A 842 -20.09 9.95 -16.64
C ASP A 842 -19.34 10.12 -17.99
N HIS A 843 -18.25 10.88 -17.98
CA HIS A 843 -17.45 11.26 -19.16
C HIS A 843 -15.95 10.98 -18.97
N PRO A 844 -15.54 9.74 -18.65
CA PRO A 844 -14.16 9.40 -18.30
C PRO A 844 -13.12 9.72 -19.38
N GLU A 845 -13.52 9.78 -20.65
CA GLU A 845 -12.67 10.18 -21.79
C GLU A 845 -12.10 11.59 -21.68
N ASN A 846 -12.78 12.48 -20.96
CA ASN A 846 -12.36 13.87 -20.74
C ASN A 846 -11.37 13.99 -19.57
N TYR A 847 -11.15 12.92 -18.81
CA TYR A 847 -10.46 12.94 -17.51
C TYR A 847 -9.35 11.88 -17.43
N ARG A 848 -8.67 11.58 -18.55
CA ARG A 848 -7.64 10.54 -18.62
C ARG A 848 -6.52 10.70 -17.58
N ASP A 849 -6.14 11.93 -17.28
CA ASP A 849 -5.06 12.29 -16.35
C ASP A 849 -5.56 12.82 -15.00
N LEU A 850 -6.87 12.76 -14.73
CA LEU A 850 -7.43 13.16 -13.43
C LEU A 850 -6.90 12.25 -12.33
N LEU A 851 -6.22 12.85 -11.35
CA LEU A 851 -5.69 12.16 -10.17
C LEU A 851 -6.56 12.47 -8.95
N VAL A 852 -6.77 11.44 -8.12
CA VAL A 852 -7.48 11.51 -6.84
C VAL A 852 -6.75 10.71 -5.77
N ARG A 853 -6.99 11.06 -4.50
CA ARG A 853 -6.51 10.32 -3.32
C ARG A 853 -7.52 9.25 -2.94
N VAL A 854 -7.04 8.03 -2.68
CA VAL A 854 -7.86 6.92 -2.17
C VAL A 854 -7.60 6.76 -0.66
N ALA A 855 -6.76 5.83 -0.26
CA ALA A 855 -6.29 5.69 1.11
C ALA A 855 -4.82 5.26 1.12
N GLY A 856 -3.90 6.22 1.24
CA GLY A 856 -2.45 5.98 1.25
C GLY A 856 -1.80 5.99 -0.14
N PHE A 857 -2.59 6.15 -1.20
CA PHE A 857 -2.09 6.30 -2.56
C PHE A 857 -2.94 7.25 -3.40
N THR A 858 -2.33 7.66 -4.52
CA THR A 858 -2.95 8.46 -5.58
C THR A 858 -3.12 7.57 -6.80
N ALA A 859 -4.21 7.71 -7.52
CA ALA A 859 -4.44 6.96 -8.75
C ALA A 859 -5.15 7.82 -9.80
N TYR A 860 -5.03 7.42 -11.07
CA TYR A 860 -5.86 7.97 -12.13
C TYR A 860 -7.30 7.55 -11.91
N TRP A 861 -8.24 8.50 -11.95
CA TRP A 861 -9.66 8.27 -11.72
C TRP A 861 -10.21 7.14 -12.61
N VAL A 862 -9.85 7.15 -13.89
CA VAL A 862 -10.28 6.15 -14.88
C VAL A 862 -9.70 4.75 -14.64
N GLU A 863 -8.67 4.63 -13.78
CA GLU A 863 -8.06 3.36 -13.38
C GLU A 863 -8.54 2.88 -12.00
N LEU A 864 -9.54 3.54 -11.40
CA LEU A 864 -10.20 3.10 -10.18
C LEU A 864 -11.46 2.28 -10.48
N SER A 865 -11.80 1.36 -9.57
CA SER A 865 -13.04 0.60 -9.66
C SER A 865 -14.22 1.46 -9.23
N LYS A 866 -15.40 1.18 -9.79
CA LYS A 866 -16.63 1.92 -9.47
C LYS A 866 -16.93 2.00 -7.96
N PRO A 867 -16.75 0.94 -7.14
CA PRO A 867 -16.97 1.04 -5.71
C PRO A 867 -16.11 2.11 -5.02
N ILE A 868 -14.84 2.21 -5.41
CA ILE A 868 -13.92 3.20 -4.86
C ILE A 868 -14.25 4.60 -5.39
N GLN A 869 -14.69 4.73 -6.65
CA GLN A 869 -15.15 6.00 -7.20
C GLN A 869 -16.38 6.54 -6.44
N ASP A 870 -17.42 5.71 -6.28
CA ASP A 870 -18.64 6.07 -5.56
C ASP A 870 -18.33 6.43 -4.09
N GLU A 871 -17.39 5.72 -3.45
CA GLU A 871 -16.95 6.01 -2.08
C GLU A 871 -16.28 7.40 -1.98
N ILE A 872 -15.33 7.72 -2.86
CA ILE A 872 -14.63 9.02 -2.85
C ILE A 872 -15.60 10.18 -3.14
N ILE A 873 -16.56 9.96 -4.05
CA ILE A 873 -17.66 10.90 -4.31
C ILE A 873 -18.47 11.12 -3.02
N ALA A 874 -18.74 10.04 -2.28
CA ALA A 874 -19.54 10.09 -1.07
C ALA A 874 -18.84 10.70 0.13
N ARG A 875 -17.51 10.67 0.24
CA ARG A 875 -16.80 11.33 1.35
C ARG A 875 -17.33 12.74 1.59
N THR A 876 -17.48 13.12 2.85
CA THR A 876 -18.00 14.45 3.21
C THR A 876 -17.09 15.54 2.66
N GLU A 877 -17.69 16.47 1.89
CA GLU A 877 -16.98 17.61 1.30
C GLU A 877 -17.00 18.83 2.22
N TYR A 878 -15.83 19.26 2.66
CA TYR A 878 -15.66 20.41 3.54
C TYR A 878 -15.51 21.71 2.74
N GLY A 879 -16.59 22.49 2.67
CA GLY A 879 -16.65 23.85 2.12
C GLY A 879 -16.16 24.93 3.09
N GLU A 880 -16.04 24.59 4.38
CA GLU A 880 -15.50 25.42 5.45
C GLU A 880 -14.57 24.56 6.32
N ILE A 881 -13.43 25.13 6.73
CA ILE A 881 -12.43 24.51 7.61
C ILE A 881 -12.14 25.41 8.79
#